data_AF-A0A150RC65-F1
#
_entry.id   AF-A0A150RC65-F1
#
_cell.length_a   1.000
_cell.length_b   1.000
_cell.length_c   1.000
_cell.angle_alpha   90.00
_cell.angle_beta   90.00
_cell.angle_gamma   90.00
#
_symmetry.space_group_name_H-M   'P 1'
#
loop_
_entity.id
_entity.type
_entity.pdbx_description
1 polymer ?
#
loop_
_entity_poly.entity_id
_entity_poly.type
_entity_poly.pdbx_seq_one_letter_code
_entity_poly.pdbx_strand_id
1 'polypeptide(L)'
;MRRTHRWLTRIALLPLAAAALAAPALPSCGGDRLLRAKQIEQRAELVGGPVAMADIGDFLLENDQIRVAILGGRDSPGPGIFGGAIVDVDRRRGRIGEEGGQGRDRFAEMFSLANLIVPDPTATDVSVLADGSDGAEAGIRVEGDGEFLFEAIGLLRAQEDLLGLFFPNVRSRIRFRTDYLLHPGDRFVTVRTTLLLDDKPPPSCAPQRSCEECPDGYKQDPGGCPTCECSDVLPLDNATAPVSVFGNILGDPPDDAQRPASRRAGIVAGDFVFFGNQNDVFAPGAGFDEDTAVQDAWNAGRNSFQEPLTFDFVAAAGGDVSYGYFTKAEEGAAPSVVNVPLFASAATAFLSASRSCLFSEEDDAACDVHRAFSYERYLAVGDGDIASVTDVMHRLRGTATGTVSGHVLWQDTLEGAPNARVFVFSDPDPSRPFGSLDELVAANREARGDVGLVNQIDADVGLDPSEDGDFRGALPPGSYVLVARNAAGTSMSAPVRVSLRAGEQVAISPRLPAPARVRYRVADGTGQRVPAKIAFASLDAAGRRLAGDGRRRVYLGDGRLGNGNRAIEVTATGEGEVEIEPGRYQITVSRGIEYGIHVERDVTLAPGRAFQLDATLVREVDTTGWMSADMHLHSRPSFDSGMPLPRRVSTVAAEGVELAVSTDHDVETDYQPTVRALGLEPHLVTAIGAEITTLEQGHFIGFPLRYDELDVPSHGAHDWTCEPGGTILDAIRASGDGTVAPLTIVAHPRDGFFGYIDQLGVDTYTMDRTPTFLEENNPVFRTASCDFDAMEIINGKRFDLVRTPSLAEVVDWNRCLARLNAAGSAAEVEAACPEVAGWLRAPCALPGGATSDPGSAAVLVATADCKRRARTELAWALMKRVLARTPDEQDRNWSFSGTSADSQELCGPAALGDGPVAEGARDEPCTYRAGQVDDYFRYLERGFLPAQVASSDGHDGSKEPGFPRTYFRSATDSPAALETPAAVESLRGAHAFTTYGPFIRATIGGKTYGEVAAASAGKPRELLFDVQTASWFGVDRVEIYLNGRMIRLLEPTMPPTALVDVRGKVTFTVPDRDSWVVIIAMGLEDRNLMSPVSLDVPFGEIQLSRLASDAFGRIPAISAIFAPTPTVPDWSPVPPYAVTNPIYLDVDGNGRYDAPLPRPDFCSRPCDPDVLDPEQCPAKQDCLTEEKVCGFPIPGKCDHRRPALGHHDD
;
A
#
# COMPACT_ATOMS: atom_id res chain seq x y z
N MET A 1 -52.32 -7.60 5.12
CA MET A 1 -53.74 -7.16 5.07
C MET A 1 -54.14 -6.56 6.42
N ARG A 2 -54.77 -5.36 6.41
CA ARG A 2 -55.50 -4.65 7.52
C ARG A 2 -54.65 -4.23 8.75
N ARG A 3 -54.16 -2.98 8.89
CA ARG A 3 -54.81 -1.70 9.34
C ARG A 3 -55.80 -1.86 10.52
N THR A 4 -55.54 -1.21 11.68
CA THR A 4 -56.04 0.16 12.06
C THR A 4 -55.83 0.53 13.55
N HIS A 5 -55.41 1.80 13.80
CA HIS A 5 -55.90 2.80 14.81
C HIS A 5 -55.81 2.52 16.33
N ARG A 6 -55.70 3.49 17.28
CA ARG A 6 -55.74 4.97 17.34
C ARG A 6 -55.29 5.43 18.75
N TRP A 7 -54.87 6.69 18.84
CA TRP A 7 -54.61 7.51 20.03
C TRP A 7 -55.82 7.75 20.96
N LEU A 8 -55.61 8.06 22.26
CA LEU A 8 -56.00 9.33 22.94
C LEU A 8 -55.87 9.39 24.50
N THR A 9 -55.21 10.47 24.97
CA THR A 9 -55.46 11.38 26.15
C THR A 9 -55.21 11.07 27.64
N ARG A 10 -54.27 11.85 28.22
CA ARG A 10 -54.34 12.84 29.35
C ARG A 10 -55.05 12.54 30.70
N ILE A 11 -54.30 12.73 31.81
CA ILE A 11 -54.65 13.41 33.11
C ILE A 11 -53.29 13.86 33.73
N ALA A 12 -52.91 15.15 33.88
CA ALA A 12 -53.29 16.29 34.77
C ALA A 12 -52.38 16.50 36.01
N LEU A 13 -52.04 17.79 36.21
CA LEU A 13 -50.99 18.46 37.00
C LEU A 13 -51.20 18.63 38.54
N LEU A 14 -50.05 18.65 39.28
CA LEU A 14 -49.60 19.55 40.41
C LEU A 14 -50.31 19.54 41.80
N PRO A 15 -49.73 20.12 42.90
CA PRO A 15 -48.32 20.41 43.29
C PRO A 15 -47.97 20.11 44.78
N LEU A 16 -46.69 20.15 45.17
CA LEU A 16 -46.27 20.61 46.52
C LEU A 16 -44.79 21.01 46.53
N ALA A 17 -44.58 22.32 46.53
CA ALA A 17 -43.32 22.98 46.85
C ALA A 17 -43.25 23.24 48.36
N ALA A 18 -42.10 22.94 48.99
CA ALA A 18 -41.47 23.70 50.09
C ALA A 18 -40.53 22.80 50.92
N ALA A 19 -39.29 22.59 50.45
CA ALA A 19 -38.14 22.24 51.29
C ALA A 19 -36.83 22.36 50.48
N ALA A 20 -36.44 23.58 50.10
CA ALA A 20 -35.13 23.84 49.48
C ALA A 20 -34.70 25.28 49.72
N LEU A 21 -34.37 25.62 50.98
CA LEU A 21 -33.72 26.87 51.34
C LEU A 21 -32.74 26.59 52.49
N ALA A 22 -31.61 25.95 52.15
CA ALA A 22 -30.33 25.99 52.86
C ALA A 22 -29.36 24.96 52.24
N ALA A 23 -28.87 25.23 51.04
CA ALA A 23 -27.64 24.63 50.54
C ALA A 23 -26.67 25.78 50.23
N PRO A 24 -25.40 25.69 50.66
CA PRO A 24 -24.44 26.75 50.42
C PRO A 24 -24.27 26.92 48.91
N ALA A 25 -24.13 28.17 48.46
CA ALA A 25 -23.76 28.49 47.10
C ALA A 25 -22.49 27.70 46.75
N LEU A 26 -22.65 26.66 45.91
CA LEU A 26 -21.54 26.09 45.18
C LEU A 26 -20.96 27.24 44.33
N PRO A 27 -19.64 27.44 44.33
CA PRO A 27 -19.04 28.43 43.46
C PRO A 27 -19.47 28.13 42.04
N SER A 28 -19.92 29.15 41.31
CA SER A 28 -20.10 29.05 39.86
C SER A 28 -18.83 28.45 39.27
N CYS A 29 -18.96 27.36 38.52
CA CYS A 29 -17.85 26.72 37.81
C CYS A 29 -17.09 27.79 37.01
N GLY A 30 -15.93 28.20 37.52
CA GLY A 30 -14.88 28.73 36.68
C GLY A 30 -14.48 27.61 35.73
N GLY A 31 -14.32 27.92 34.45
CA GLY A 31 -13.90 26.94 33.47
C GLY A 31 -12.47 26.50 33.76
N ASP A 32 -12.32 25.38 34.47
CA ASP A 32 -11.08 24.63 34.46
C ASP A 32 -10.91 24.09 33.03
N ARG A 33 -9.91 24.62 32.32
CA ARG A 33 -9.55 24.13 30.98
C ARG A 33 -9.08 22.69 31.17
N LEU A 34 -9.81 21.75 30.59
CA LEU A 34 -9.45 20.34 30.64
C LEU A 34 -8.00 20.19 30.14
N LEU A 35 -7.17 19.55 30.96
CA LEU A 35 -5.81 19.14 30.63
C LEU A 35 -5.53 17.89 31.46
N ARG A 36 -5.17 16.78 30.81
CA ARG A 36 -5.02 15.50 31.49
C ARG A 36 -4.06 14.57 30.75
N ALA A 37 -3.17 13.93 31.51
CA ALA A 37 -2.48 12.72 31.12
C ALA A 37 -2.77 11.62 32.15
N LYS A 38 -3.23 10.45 31.70
CA LYS A 38 -3.49 9.30 32.57
C LYS A 38 -3.40 7.97 31.81
N GLN A 39 -3.26 6.88 32.53
CA GLN A 39 -3.53 5.55 31.99
C GLN A 39 -5.05 5.35 31.80
N ILE A 40 -5.45 4.69 30.71
CA ILE A 40 -6.84 4.39 30.35
C ILE A 40 -7.31 3.20 31.20
N GLU A 41 -8.36 3.41 31.98
CA GLU A 41 -8.86 2.40 32.94
C GLU A 41 -10.22 1.81 32.52
N GLN A 42 -10.88 2.42 31.55
CA GLN A 42 -12.21 2.03 31.07
C GLN A 42 -12.35 2.36 29.57
N ARG A 43 -13.07 1.53 28.81
CA ARG A 43 -13.30 1.74 27.37
C ARG A 43 -13.92 3.11 27.03
N ALA A 44 -14.69 3.69 27.96
CA ALA A 44 -15.26 5.03 27.79
C ALA A 44 -14.19 6.15 27.71
N GLU A 45 -12.96 5.89 28.14
CA GLU A 45 -11.85 6.85 28.07
C GLU A 45 -11.08 6.81 26.75
N LEU A 46 -11.34 5.82 25.89
CA LEU A 46 -10.71 5.71 24.58
C LEU A 46 -11.01 6.93 23.71
N VAL A 47 -10.20 7.14 22.67
CA VAL A 47 -10.48 8.15 21.64
C VAL A 47 -11.60 7.62 20.75
N GLY A 48 -11.41 6.43 20.17
CA GLY A 48 -12.38 5.75 19.31
C GLY A 48 -12.39 6.30 17.88
N GLY A 49 -12.77 5.46 16.93
CA GLY A 49 -12.78 5.78 15.50
C GLY A 49 -12.78 4.52 14.64
N PRO A 50 -12.91 4.65 13.31
CA PRO A 50 -12.89 3.52 12.40
C PRO A 50 -11.62 2.66 12.39
N VAL A 51 -10.46 3.20 12.81
CA VAL A 51 -9.15 2.51 12.87
C VAL A 51 -8.50 2.64 14.25
N ALA A 52 -9.28 2.99 15.27
CA ALA A 52 -8.75 3.17 16.62
C ALA A 52 -8.23 1.85 17.19
N MET A 53 -7.07 1.91 17.82
CA MET A 53 -6.25 0.78 18.21
C MET A 53 -5.93 0.73 19.71
N ALA A 54 -6.15 1.82 20.43
CA ALA A 54 -5.91 1.86 21.87
C ALA A 54 -6.91 0.99 22.65
N ASP A 55 -6.45 0.41 23.76
CA ASP A 55 -7.27 -0.35 24.70
C ASP A 55 -6.95 0.03 26.16
N ILE A 56 -7.64 -0.60 27.11
CA ILE A 56 -7.40 -0.45 28.54
C ILE A 56 -5.93 -0.77 28.87
N GLY A 57 -5.29 0.09 29.65
CA GLY A 57 -3.87 -0.01 29.98
C GLY A 57 -2.96 0.89 29.14
N ASP A 58 -3.42 1.36 27.98
CA ASP A 58 -2.75 2.41 27.20
C ASP A 58 -2.93 3.78 27.87
N PHE A 59 -2.39 4.85 27.29
CA PHE A 59 -2.34 6.18 27.91
C PHE A 59 -3.14 7.20 27.11
N LEU A 60 -3.89 8.04 27.82
CA LEU A 60 -4.65 9.15 27.26
C LEU A 60 -3.94 10.47 27.58
N LEU A 61 -3.72 11.28 26.55
CA LEU A 61 -3.29 12.67 26.61
C LEU A 61 -4.37 13.55 25.99
N GLU A 62 -4.97 14.46 26.76
CA GLU A 62 -6.04 15.33 26.24
C GLU A 62 -6.03 16.72 26.85
N ASN A 63 -6.60 17.67 26.10
CA ASN A 63 -6.89 19.01 26.57
C ASN A 63 -8.31 19.44 26.14
N ASP A 64 -8.61 20.73 26.17
CA ASP A 64 -9.90 21.27 25.74
C ASP A 64 -10.15 21.19 24.22
N GLN A 65 -9.13 20.86 23.41
CA GLN A 65 -9.17 20.87 21.95
C GLN A 65 -8.99 19.48 21.31
N ILE A 66 -8.12 18.62 21.84
CA ILE A 66 -7.74 17.33 21.23
C ILE A 66 -7.64 16.20 22.26
N ARG A 67 -7.71 14.96 21.78
CA ARG A 67 -7.50 13.72 22.54
C ARG A 67 -6.57 12.79 21.75
N VAL A 68 -5.59 12.22 22.44
CA VAL A 68 -4.53 11.40 21.85
C VAL A 68 -4.31 10.16 22.71
N ALA A 69 -4.28 8.98 22.09
CA ALA A 69 -3.91 7.74 22.74
C ALA A 69 -2.47 7.35 22.39
N ILE A 70 -1.72 6.95 23.42
CA ILE A 70 -0.35 6.43 23.31
C ILE A 70 -0.35 5.01 23.85
N LEU A 71 0.18 4.07 23.08
CA LEU A 71 0.27 2.67 23.49
C LEU A 71 1.10 2.52 24.78
N GLY A 72 0.69 1.61 25.65
CA GLY A 72 1.52 1.13 26.75
C GLY A 72 2.70 0.27 26.25
N GLY A 73 3.46 -0.33 27.16
CA GLY A 73 4.54 -1.25 26.80
C GLY A 73 4.03 -2.64 26.42
N ARG A 74 3.30 -2.72 25.31
CA ARG A 74 2.75 -3.92 24.66
C ARG A 74 3.10 -3.91 23.17
N ASP A 75 2.82 -5.00 22.46
CA ASP A 75 2.98 -5.06 21.01
C ASP A 75 1.94 -4.14 20.33
N SER A 76 2.34 -3.45 19.27
CA SER A 76 1.44 -2.56 18.54
C SER A 76 0.47 -3.39 17.68
N PRO A 77 -0.84 -3.10 17.70
CA PRO A 77 -1.80 -3.72 16.79
C PRO A 77 -1.78 -3.06 15.40
N GLY A 78 -0.94 -2.04 15.20
CA GLY A 78 -0.75 -1.33 13.95
C GLY A 78 0.49 -1.81 13.18
N PRO A 79 0.96 -1.02 12.21
CA PRO A 79 2.13 -1.38 11.39
C PRO A 79 3.48 -1.36 12.14
N GLY A 80 3.56 -0.69 13.29
CA GLY A 80 4.68 -0.77 14.21
C GLY A 80 4.74 -2.12 14.92
N ILE A 81 5.90 -2.47 15.47
CA ILE A 81 6.06 -3.71 16.27
C ILE A 81 5.86 -3.41 17.76
N PHE A 82 6.43 -2.29 18.23
CA PHE A 82 6.54 -1.98 19.65
C PHE A 82 5.55 -0.90 20.08
N GLY A 83 5.16 -0.94 21.35
CA GLY A 83 4.29 0.05 21.97
C GLY A 83 4.95 1.42 22.18
N GLY A 84 4.29 2.29 22.96
CA GLY A 84 4.73 3.68 23.16
C GLY A 84 4.56 4.61 21.96
N ALA A 85 3.95 4.13 20.87
CA ALA A 85 3.56 4.93 19.71
C ALA A 85 2.26 5.70 19.96
N ILE A 86 2.07 6.82 19.26
CA ILE A 86 0.75 7.46 19.14
C ILE A 86 -0.08 6.65 18.15
N VAL A 87 -1.27 6.20 18.54
CA VAL A 87 -2.14 5.38 17.67
C VAL A 87 -3.48 6.07 17.37
N ASP A 88 -4.14 6.66 18.36
CA ASP A 88 -5.44 7.29 18.13
C ASP A 88 -5.35 8.80 18.31
N VAL A 89 -5.82 9.57 17.34
CA VAL A 89 -5.81 11.04 17.38
C VAL A 89 -7.13 11.60 16.85
N ASP A 90 -7.87 12.31 17.73
CA ASP A 90 -9.07 13.03 17.32
C ASP A 90 -9.17 14.40 18.03
N ARG A 91 -10.03 15.24 17.47
CA ARG A 91 -10.48 16.46 18.12
C ARG A 91 -11.32 16.10 19.35
N ARG A 92 -11.28 16.96 20.36
CA ARG A 92 -12.23 16.85 21.48
C ARG A 92 -13.62 17.28 21.02
N ARG A 93 -14.51 16.31 20.87
CA ARG A 93 -15.89 16.53 20.45
C ARG A 93 -16.80 16.74 21.67
N GLY A 94 -17.65 17.77 21.61
CA GLY A 94 -18.53 18.17 22.71
C GLY A 94 -20.01 17.81 22.52
N ARG A 95 -20.35 16.99 21.52
CA ARG A 95 -21.74 16.60 21.22
C ARG A 95 -22.11 15.32 21.97
N ILE A 96 -23.33 15.28 22.52
CA ILE A 96 -23.92 14.09 23.15
C ILE A 96 -23.92 12.93 22.14
N GLY A 97 -23.26 11.83 22.48
CA GLY A 97 -23.10 10.65 21.62
C GLY A 97 -21.73 10.50 20.94
N GLU A 98 -20.86 11.50 21.04
CA GLU A 98 -19.42 11.40 20.66
C GLU A 98 -18.52 11.31 21.92
N GLU A 99 -19.14 11.05 23.07
CA GLU A 99 -18.48 10.82 24.36
C GLU A 99 -18.26 9.31 24.57
N GLY A 100 -17.31 8.93 25.42
CA GLY A 100 -17.22 7.54 25.87
C GLY A 100 -16.53 6.58 24.90
N GLY A 101 -15.45 6.99 24.22
CA GLY A 101 -14.75 6.12 23.26
C GLY A 101 -15.37 6.05 21.87
N GLN A 102 -16.17 7.05 21.47
CA GLN A 102 -16.86 7.10 20.18
C GLN A 102 -16.38 8.26 19.29
N GLY A 103 -15.07 8.47 19.25
CA GLY A 103 -14.43 9.46 18.39
C GLY A 103 -14.49 9.10 16.90
N ARG A 104 -13.75 9.87 16.10
CA ARG A 104 -13.63 9.71 14.65
C ARG A 104 -12.17 9.63 14.22
N ASP A 105 -11.35 9.03 15.06
CA ASP A 105 -9.96 8.81 14.76
C ASP A 105 -9.78 8.07 13.42
N ARG A 106 -8.89 8.63 12.60
CA ARG A 106 -8.45 8.07 11.31
C ARG A 106 -6.94 7.92 11.25
N PHE A 107 -6.24 8.27 12.31
CA PHE A 107 -4.81 8.13 12.42
C PHE A 107 -4.49 6.66 12.67
N ALA A 108 -3.47 6.12 12.02
CA ALA A 108 -3.07 4.75 12.31
C ALA A 108 -1.96 4.75 13.37
N GLU A 109 -0.78 5.28 13.06
CA GLU A 109 0.32 5.20 14.02
C GLU A 109 1.44 6.22 13.76
N MET A 110 2.13 6.65 14.83
CA MET A 110 3.40 7.36 14.73
C MET A 110 4.37 6.95 15.84
N PHE A 111 5.59 6.60 15.44
CA PHE A 111 6.69 6.29 16.35
C PHE A 111 8.00 6.95 15.90
N SER A 112 8.86 7.24 16.89
CA SER A 112 10.14 7.92 16.68
C SER A 112 11.16 6.99 16.03
N LEU A 113 12.08 7.55 15.24
CA LEU A 113 13.22 6.81 14.70
C LEU A 113 14.51 7.63 14.77
N ALA A 114 15.65 6.95 14.90
CA ALA A 114 16.97 7.52 14.72
C ALA A 114 17.91 6.49 14.10
N ASN A 115 18.63 6.85 13.04
CA ASN A 115 19.50 5.92 12.28
C ASN A 115 18.81 4.60 11.89
N LEU A 116 17.50 4.67 11.57
CA LEU A 116 16.63 3.52 11.24
C LEU A 116 16.35 2.55 12.42
N ILE A 117 16.62 3.00 13.65
CA ILE A 117 16.31 2.33 14.92
C ILE A 117 15.07 2.99 15.52
N VAL A 118 14.19 2.21 16.15
CA VAL A 118 12.91 2.61 16.78
C VAL A 118 12.89 2.17 18.25
N PRO A 119 12.12 2.83 19.13
CA PRO A 119 12.04 2.46 20.54
C PRO A 119 11.28 1.14 20.77
N ASP A 120 11.80 0.27 21.65
CA ASP A 120 11.08 -0.88 22.24
C ASP A 120 10.83 -0.64 23.76
N PRO A 121 9.70 -0.01 24.15
CA PRO A 121 9.41 0.32 25.54
C PRO A 121 8.71 -0.82 26.29
N THR A 122 9.24 -1.23 27.45
CA THR A 122 8.54 -2.17 28.34
C THR A 122 7.37 -1.50 29.06
N ALA A 123 6.51 -2.29 29.72
CA ALA A 123 5.37 -1.76 30.48
C ALA A 123 5.76 -0.73 31.55
N THR A 124 6.99 -0.79 32.07
CA THR A 124 7.51 0.18 33.05
C THR A 124 8.16 1.42 32.42
N ASP A 125 8.42 1.39 31.12
CA ASP A 125 9.05 2.51 30.42
C ASP A 125 8.04 3.54 29.87
N VAL A 126 6.73 3.26 29.95
CA VAL A 126 5.68 4.23 29.64
C VAL A 126 5.09 4.79 30.93
N SER A 127 5.14 6.11 31.12
CA SER A 127 4.71 6.75 32.36
C SER A 127 4.12 8.14 32.15
N VAL A 128 3.29 8.57 33.10
CA VAL A 128 2.79 9.95 33.16
C VAL A 128 3.91 10.84 33.70
N LEU A 129 4.43 11.73 32.86
CA LEU A 129 5.45 12.72 33.23
C LEU A 129 4.83 13.89 34.00
N ALA A 130 3.69 14.38 33.51
CA ALA A 130 2.90 15.43 34.14
C ALA A 130 1.42 15.15 33.88
N ASP A 131 0.60 15.11 34.93
CA ASP A 131 -0.82 14.73 34.80
C ASP A 131 -1.74 15.86 34.33
N GLY A 132 -1.23 17.09 34.20
CA GLY A 132 -1.99 18.28 33.84
C GLY A 132 -2.74 18.95 34.99
N SER A 133 -2.64 18.44 36.22
CA SER A 133 -3.39 18.95 37.39
C SER A 133 -2.99 20.37 37.81
N ASP A 134 -1.80 20.83 37.42
CA ASP A 134 -1.34 22.21 37.61
C ASP A 134 -1.87 23.18 36.54
N GLY A 135 -2.54 22.67 35.50
CA GLY A 135 -3.09 23.42 34.39
C GLY A 135 -2.03 24.01 33.44
N ALA A 136 -0.77 23.58 33.52
CA ALA A 136 0.32 24.09 32.69
C ALA A 136 0.68 23.12 31.55
N GLU A 137 0.97 21.86 31.86
CA GLU A 137 1.41 20.85 30.90
C GLU A 137 0.91 19.46 31.32
N ALA A 138 0.43 18.68 30.35
CA ALA A 138 0.24 17.25 30.49
C ALA A 138 1.26 16.54 29.59
N GLY A 139 1.86 15.46 30.10
CA GLY A 139 2.93 14.76 29.41
C GLY A 139 2.95 13.27 29.67
N ILE A 140 3.17 12.49 28.62
CA ILE A 140 3.48 11.06 28.69
C ILE A 140 4.93 10.87 28.23
N ARG A 141 5.72 10.12 29.00
CA ARG A 141 7.07 9.73 28.66
C ARG A 141 7.10 8.27 28.25
N VAL A 142 7.79 8.00 27.15
CA VAL A 142 8.12 6.67 26.65
C VAL A 142 9.63 6.55 26.59
N GLU A 143 10.20 5.63 27.36
CA GLU A 143 11.60 5.24 27.25
C GLU A 143 11.71 3.85 26.63
N GLY A 144 12.81 3.54 25.97
CA GLY A 144 12.97 2.23 25.36
C GLY A 144 14.34 2.06 24.75
N ASP A 145 14.88 0.85 24.83
CA ASP A 145 16.08 0.55 24.08
C ASP A 145 15.73 0.51 22.60
N GLY A 146 16.66 0.97 21.76
CA GLY A 146 16.44 1.05 20.33
C GLY A 146 16.63 -0.30 19.67
N GLU A 147 15.64 -0.73 18.90
CA GLU A 147 15.69 -1.90 18.04
C GLU A 147 15.40 -1.53 16.59
N PHE A 148 15.76 -2.38 15.64
CA PHE A 148 15.51 -2.09 14.23
C PHE A 148 14.04 -2.38 13.90
N LEU A 149 13.36 -1.43 13.24
CA LEU A 149 11.99 -1.63 12.75
C LEU A 149 11.91 -2.81 11.77
N PHE A 150 12.99 -3.00 11.02
CA PHE A 150 13.18 -4.13 10.11
C PHE A 150 14.47 -4.85 10.53
N GLU A 151 14.38 -6.13 10.89
CA GLU A 151 15.56 -6.99 11.11
C GLU A 151 16.54 -6.91 9.93
N ALA A 152 16.03 -6.70 8.71
CA ALA A 152 16.80 -6.43 7.48
C ALA A 152 17.87 -5.31 7.60
N ILE A 153 17.62 -4.32 8.45
CA ILE A 153 18.50 -3.17 8.70
C ILE A 153 19.41 -3.40 9.93
N GLY A 154 19.10 -4.41 10.74
CA GLY A 154 19.93 -4.91 11.85
C GLY A 154 21.34 -5.36 11.44
N LEU A 155 21.60 -5.45 10.13
CA LEU A 155 22.93 -5.52 9.51
C LEU A 155 23.93 -4.51 10.10
N LEU A 156 23.49 -3.28 10.42
CA LEU A 156 24.35 -2.25 11.01
C LEU A 156 24.90 -2.62 12.40
N ARG A 157 24.13 -3.38 13.19
CA ARG A 157 24.52 -3.82 14.55
C ARG A 157 25.27 -5.15 14.52
N ALA A 158 24.88 -6.07 13.65
CA ALA A 158 25.48 -7.39 13.57
C ALA A 158 26.79 -7.44 12.76
N GLN A 159 27.07 -6.42 11.93
CA GLN A 159 28.36 -6.20 11.25
C GLN A 159 29.12 -4.97 11.75
N GLU A 160 28.89 -4.54 13.00
CA GLU A 160 29.58 -3.40 13.64
C GLU A 160 31.11 -3.47 13.44
N ASP A 161 31.70 -4.68 13.55
CA ASP A 161 33.13 -4.91 13.33
C ASP A 161 33.58 -4.80 11.86
N LEU A 162 32.76 -5.26 10.89
CA LEU A 162 33.09 -5.19 9.45
C LEU A 162 32.85 -3.78 8.91
N LEU A 163 31.72 -3.17 9.25
CA LEU A 163 31.40 -1.78 8.91
C LEU A 163 32.39 -0.82 9.58
N GLY A 164 32.84 -1.11 10.80
CA GLY A 164 33.87 -0.36 11.50
C GLY A 164 35.23 -0.31 10.79
N LEU A 165 35.50 -1.22 9.83
CA LEU A 165 36.69 -1.17 8.96
C LEU A 165 36.60 -0.08 7.88
N PHE A 166 35.38 0.31 7.48
CA PHE A 166 35.12 1.27 6.40
C PHE A 166 34.49 2.58 6.90
N PHE A 167 33.72 2.52 7.99
CA PHE A 167 32.97 3.59 8.64
C PHE A 167 33.14 3.47 10.17
N PRO A 168 34.19 4.06 10.76
CA PRO A 168 34.38 4.01 12.21
C PRO A 168 33.26 4.75 12.95
N ASN A 169 32.80 4.20 14.08
CA ASN A 169 31.84 4.81 15.05
C ASN A 169 30.39 4.99 14.55
N VAL A 170 29.84 4.05 13.76
CA VAL A 170 28.40 4.05 13.43
C VAL A 170 27.56 3.90 14.71
N ARG A 171 26.61 4.81 14.93
CA ARG A 171 25.77 4.86 16.13
C ARG A 171 24.59 3.88 16.00
N SER A 172 24.80 2.64 16.44
CA SER A 172 23.85 1.52 16.33
C SER A 172 23.19 1.11 17.66
N ARG A 173 23.58 1.72 18.78
CA ARG A 173 22.96 1.51 20.10
C ARG A 173 22.46 2.81 20.68
N ILE A 174 21.15 2.97 20.67
CA ILE A 174 20.47 4.21 21.04
C ILE A 174 19.33 3.84 21.97
N ARG A 175 19.30 4.41 23.18
CA ARG A 175 18.12 4.40 24.03
C ARG A 175 17.31 5.67 23.76
N PHE A 176 16.02 5.50 23.56
CA PHE A 176 15.08 6.57 23.29
C PHE A 176 14.43 7.03 24.59
N ARG A 177 14.23 8.34 24.70
CA ARG A 177 13.34 8.99 25.67
C ARG A 177 12.48 9.98 24.91
N THR A 178 11.24 9.60 24.64
CA THR A 178 10.25 10.42 23.91
C THR A 178 9.22 10.96 24.88
N ASP A 179 9.10 12.28 24.92
CA ASP A 179 8.10 13.00 25.69
C ASP A 179 7.01 13.51 24.73
N TYR A 180 5.77 13.04 24.92
CA TYR A 180 4.57 13.55 24.28
C TYR A 180 3.93 14.60 25.17
N LEU A 181 3.99 15.87 24.77
CA LEU A 181 3.60 17.01 25.60
C LEU A 181 2.42 17.76 25.00
N LEU A 182 1.47 18.15 25.86
CA LEU A 182 0.27 18.90 25.49
C LEU A 182 0.02 20.04 26.50
N HIS A 183 -0.33 21.22 26.01
CA HIS A 183 -0.70 22.38 26.83
C HIS A 183 -2.17 22.78 26.64
N PRO A 184 -2.76 23.60 27.55
CA PRO A 184 -4.12 24.09 27.39
C PRO A 184 -4.32 24.90 26.10
N GLY A 185 -5.35 24.58 25.33
CA GLY A 185 -5.71 25.27 24.09
C GLY A 185 -4.85 24.91 22.88
N ASP A 186 -3.81 24.10 23.05
CA ASP A 186 -3.01 23.61 21.92
C ASP A 186 -3.81 22.63 21.06
N ARG A 187 -3.57 22.69 19.76
CA ARG A 187 -4.14 21.77 18.76
C ARG A 187 -3.06 20.90 18.15
N PHE A 188 -2.00 20.65 18.89
CA PHE A 188 -0.88 19.84 18.45
C PHE A 188 -0.23 19.18 19.67
N VAL A 189 0.38 18.03 19.44
CA VAL A 189 1.30 17.40 20.40
C VAL A 189 2.70 17.87 20.07
N THR A 190 3.41 18.39 21.07
CA THR A 190 4.86 18.56 20.97
C THR A 190 5.49 17.22 21.25
N VAL A 191 6.27 16.72 20.31
CA VAL A 191 6.95 15.45 20.47
C VAL A 191 8.44 15.75 20.57
N ARG A 192 9.03 15.48 21.74
CA ARG A 192 10.45 15.71 22.00
C ARG A 192 11.13 14.40 22.27
N THR A 193 12.13 14.05 21.49
CA THR A 193 12.87 12.80 21.66
C THR A 193 14.32 13.11 21.98
N THR A 194 14.80 12.51 23.07
CA THR A 194 16.20 12.49 23.48
C THR A 194 16.77 11.10 23.20
N LEU A 195 17.81 11.05 22.39
CA LEU A 195 18.57 9.87 22.00
C LEU A 195 19.79 9.76 22.92
N LEU A 196 19.85 8.70 23.70
CA LEU A 196 20.94 8.40 24.62
C LEU A 196 21.81 7.30 23.99
N LEU A 197 23.03 7.64 23.62
CA LEU A 197 23.95 6.70 22.99
C LEU A 197 24.62 5.81 24.04
N ASP A 198 24.71 4.51 23.79
CA ASP A 198 25.47 3.53 24.59
C ASP A 198 26.65 2.93 23.81
N ASP A 199 27.79 3.63 23.81
CA ASP A 199 28.98 3.21 23.08
C ASP A 199 29.87 2.46 24.07
N LYS A 200 30.16 1.21 23.73
CA LYS A 200 31.13 0.41 24.49
C LYS A 200 32.48 1.13 24.46
N PRO A 201 33.09 1.39 25.62
CA PRO A 201 34.41 1.99 25.66
C PRO A 201 35.44 1.07 24.96
N PRO A 202 36.41 1.64 24.24
CA PRO A 202 37.53 0.88 23.68
C PRO A 202 38.20 -0.03 24.73
N PRO A 203 38.71 -1.23 24.35
CA PRO A 203 39.37 -2.14 25.29
C PRO A 203 40.59 -1.53 26.01
N SER A 204 41.15 -0.45 25.46
CA SER A 204 42.26 0.31 26.03
C SER A 204 41.85 1.22 27.20
N CYS A 205 40.56 1.41 27.45
CA CYS A 205 40.07 2.27 28.53
C CYS A 205 40.29 1.62 29.90
N ALA A 206 40.74 2.42 30.87
CA ALA A 206 40.84 1.96 32.25
C ALA A 206 39.43 1.70 32.83
N PRO A 207 39.22 0.64 33.63
CA PRO A 207 37.92 0.41 34.27
C PRO A 207 37.55 1.60 35.15
N GLN A 208 36.37 2.18 34.89
CA GLN A 208 35.88 3.35 35.61
C GLN A 208 35.78 3.05 37.11
N ARG A 209 36.32 3.95 37.94
CA ARG A 209 36.06 3.98 39.39
C ARG A 209 34.73 4.71 39.62
N SER A 210 34.02 4.40 40.70
CA SER A 210 32.68 4.92 41.05
C SER A 210 32.50 6.43 40.76
N CYS A 211 31.90 6.77 39.61
CA CYS A 211 31.41 8.12 39.31
C CYS A 211 29.98 8.27 39.88
N GLU A 212 29.51 9.51 40.03
CA GLU A 212 28.09 9.80 40.27
C GLU A 212 27.29 9.57 38.98
N GLU A 213 26.06 9.06 39.10
CA GLU A 213 25.21 8.70 37.96
C GLU A 213 24.79 9.94 37.14
N CYS A 214 25.05 9.91 35.83
CA CYS A 214 24.69 10.96 34.89
C CYS A 214 23.44 10.55 34.08
N PRO A 215 22.31 11.28 34.16
CA PRO A 215 21.06 10.89 33.51
C PRO A 215 21.10 10.93 31.98
N ASP A 216 22.04 11.68 31.40
CA ASP A 216 22.24 11.85 29.96
C ASP A 216 23.56 11.22 29.48
N GLY A 217 24.16 10.32 30.29
CA GLY A 217 25.42 9.65 30.00
C GLY A 217 26.68 10.46 30.35
N TYR A 218 27.85 9.84 30.20
CA TYR A 218 29.15 10.44 30.52
C TYR A 218 29.89 10.90 29.26
N LYS A 219 30.54 12.08 29.30
CA LYS A 219 31.37 12.58 28.19
C LYS A 219 32.53 11.63 27.88
N GLN A 220 32.93 11.53 26.62
CA GLN A 220 34.11 10.77 26.20
C GLN A 220 35.32 11.68 25.96
N ASP A 221 36.52 11.16 26.20
CA ASP A 221 37.78 11.78 25.77
C ASP A 221 38.05 11.52 24.27
N PRO A 222 39.05 12.17 23.64
CA PRO A 222 39.37 11.95 22.23
C PRO A 222 39.78 10.52 21.87
N GLY A 223 40.07 9.67 22.87
CA GLY A 223 40.35 8.25 22.70
C GLY A 223 39.12 7.36 22.80
N GLY A 224 37.91 7.92 22.96
CA GLY A 224 36.64 7.21 23.13
C GLY A 224 36.40 6.68 24.54
N CYS A 225 37.21 7.05 25.53
CA CYS A 225 37.06 6.57 26.90
C CYS A 225 36.11 7.48 27.71
N PRO A 226 35.13 6.92 28.45
CA PRO A 226 34.19 7.70 29.24
C PRO A 226 34.87 8.34 30.45
N THR A 227 34.60 9.62 30.63
CA THR A 227 35.05 10.45 31.77
C THR A 227 34.03 10.37 32.91
N CYS A 228 34.31 10.95 34.10
CA CYS A 228 33.27 11.12 35.14
C CYS A 228 32.49 12.44 34.97
N GLU A 229 32.59 13.13 33.84
CA GLU A 229 31.82 14.35 33.56
C GLU A 229 30.52 13.98 32.85
N CYS A 230 29.38 14.52 33.30
CA CYS A 230 28.09 14.27 32.64
C CYS A 230 28.02 14.95 31.28
N SER A 231 27.44 14.26 30.29
CA SER A 231 27.13 14.82 28.98
C SER A 231 25.99 15.83 29.10
N ASP A 232 26.11 16.93 28.37
CA ASP A 232 24.98 17.82 28.11
C ASP A 232 24.15 17.25 26.95
N VAL A 233 22.84 17.54 26.93
CA VAL A 233 21.95 17.20 25.80
C VAL A 233 22.18 18.19 24.66
N LEU A 234 22.54 17.69 23.49
CA LEU A 234 22.81 18.51 22.33
C LEU A 234 21.65 18.44 21.31
N PRO A 235 21.05 19.57 20.91
CA PRO A 235 20.03 19.54 19.87
C PRO A 235 20.63 19.15 18.50
N LEU A 236 19.89 18.32 17.76
CA LEU A 236 20.15 18.04 16.35
C LEU A 236 19.71 19.23 15.49
N ASP A 237 20.34 19.40 14.34
CA ASP A 237 20.00 20.48 13.43
C ASP A 237 18.76 20.10 12.62
N ASN A 238 17.74 20.95 12.63
CA ASN A 238 16.58 20.78 11.76
C ASN A 238 17.02 20.76 10.30
N ALA A 239 16.40 19.88 9.51
CA ALA A 239 16.60 19.87 8.07
C ALA A 239 16.17 21.21 7.46
N THR A 240 16.99 21.74 6.55
CA THR A 240 16.72 22.96 5.75
C THR A 240 16.83 22.70 4.24
N ALA A 241 17.25 21.49 3.87
CA ALA A 241 17.47 21.00 2.52
C ALA A 241 17.42 19.46 2.52
N PRO A 242 17.40 18.79 1.35
CA PRO A 242 17.55 17.33 1.28
C PRO A 242 18.81 16.85 2.02
N VAL A 243 18.63 15.89 2.92
CA VAL A 243 19.71 15.27 3.71
C VAL A 243 19.78 13.78 3.33
N SER A 244 20.94 13.31 2.89
CA SER A 244 21.16 11.88 2.61
C SER A 244 21.04 11.05 3.89
N VAL A 245 20.19 10.03 3.88
CA VAL A 245 19.98 9.13 5.02
C VAL A 245 21.27 8.38 5.32
N PHE A 246 21.76 7.60 4.37
CA PHE A 246 22.96 6.77 4.57
C PHE A 246 24.24 7.60 4.65
N GLY A 247 24.32 8.72 3.92
CA GLY A 247 25.47 9.63 4.02
C GLY A 247 25.63 10.23 5.42
N ASN A 248 24.54 10.44 6.16
CA ASN A 248 24.61 10.90 7.55
C ASN A 248 24.81 9.74 8.54
N ILE A 249 24.21 8.58 8.31
CA ILE A 249 24.42 7.41 9.18
C ILE A 249 25.89 6.94 9.13
N LEU A 250 26.48 6.91 7.94
CA LEU A 250 27.80 6.30 7.71
C LEU A 250 28.96 7.31 7.60
N GLY A 251 28.69 8.55 7.18
CA GLY A 251 29.73 9.55 6.89
C GLY A 251 30.39 9.40 5.50
N ASP A 252 31.45 10.17 5.27
CA ASP A 252 32.26 10.11 4.04
C ASP A 252 33.21 8.89 4.08
N PRO A 253 33.32 8.10 2.99
CA PRO A 253 34.28 7.01 2.93
C PRO A 253 35.74 7.55 2.95
N PRO A 254 36.67 6.88 3.65
CA PRO A 254 38.02 7.39 3.88
C PRO A 254 38.91 7.52 2.62
N ASP A 255 38.56 6.85 1.50
CA ASP A 255 39.38 6.74 0.27
C ASP A 255 38.63 7.20 -1.02
N ASP A 256 37.90 8.32 -0.99
CA ASP A 256 37.44 8.94 -2.25
C ASP A 256 38.60 9.68 -2.94
N ALA A 257 39.07 9.14 -4.07
CA ALA A 257 40.16 9.70 -4.87
C ALA A 257 39.90 11.13 -5.41
N GLN A 258 38.65 11.62 -5.32
CA GLN A 258 38.26 12.95 -5.82
C GLN A 258 38.10 14.01 -4.72
N ARG A 259 37.89 13.63 -3.45
CA ARG A 259 37.78 14.55 -2.30
C ARG A 259 38.21 13.88 -0.99
N PRO A 260 39.03 14.53 -0.13
CA PRO A 260 39.34 13.99 1.19
C PRO A 260 38.08 13.88 2.05
N ALA A 261 37.94 12.77 2.78
CA ALA A 261 36.82 12.54 3.70
C ALA A 261 36.70 13.67 4.73
N SER A 262 35.50 14.25 4.84
CA SER A 262 35.22 15.42 5.67
C SER A 262 34.26 15.14 6.82
N ARG A 263 33.39 14.12 6.67
CA ARG A 263 32.33 13.75 7.63
C ARG A 263 32.53 12.33 8.18
N ARG A 264 32.37 12.16 9.49
CA ARG A 264 32.21 10.87 10.19
C ARG A 264 30.74 10.46 10.26
N ALA A 265 30.47 9.26 10.77
CA ALA A 265 29.13 8.79 11.09
C ALA A 265 28.42 9.75 12.05
N GLY A 266 27.13 9.98 11.81
CA GLY A 266 26.31 10.95 12.52
C GLY A 266 24.97 10.37 13.00
N ILE A 267 24.02 11.27 13.27
CA ILE A 267 22.64 10.93 13.59
C ILE A 267 21.72 11.57 12.54
N VAL A 268 20.77 10.79 12.04
CA VAL A 268 19.58 11.26 11.33
C VAL A 268 18.35 10.76 12.06
N ALA A 269 17.39 11.64 12.33
CA ALA A 269 16.26 11.34 13.19
C ALA A 269 14.95 11.95 12.71
N GLY A 270 13.84 11.36 13.14
CA GLY A 270 12.48 11.79 12.83
C GLY A 270 11.48 10.74 13.24
N ASP A 271 10.49 10.44 12.39
CA ASP A 271 9.37 9.57 12.73
C ASP A 271 8.90 8.77 11.51
N PHE A 272 8.39 7.56 11.75
CA PHE A 272 7.49 6.90 10.81
C PHE A 272 6.07 7.30 11.19
N VAL A 273 5.28 7.70 10.19
CA VAL A 273 3.90 8.13 10.37
C VAL A 273 3.02 7.40 9.35
N PHE A 274 2.04 6.70 9.88
CA PHE A 274 0.96 6.05 9.16
C PHE A 274 -0.28 6.93 9.39
N PHE A 275 -0.55 7.83 8.45
CA PHE A 275 -1.73 8.69 8.54
C PHE A 275 -3.04 7.90 8.39
N GLY A 276 -2.98 6.64 7.92
CA GLY A 276 -4.14 5.80 7.65
C GLY A 276 -4.77 6.11 6.28
N ASN A 277 -5.14 5.08 5.52
CA ASN A 277 -5.61 5.24 4.13
C ASN A 277 -7.06 5.77 4.01
N GLN A 278 -7.63 6.23 5.13
CA GLN A 278 -8.87 7.03 5.17
C GLN A 278 -8.61 8.54 5.01
N ASN A 279 -7.34 8.95 4.98
CA ASN A 279 -6.93 10.33 4.78
C ASN A 279 -6.18 10.47 3.45
N ASP A 280 -6.41 11.59 2.75
CA ASP A 280 -5.60 11.96 1.59
C ASP A 280 -4.38 12.77 2.08
N VAL A 281 -3.16 12.35 1.73
CA VAL A 281 -1.93 13.02 2.15
C VAL A 281 -1.63 14.21 1.24
N PHE A 282 -1.32 15.36 1.83
CA PHE A 282 -1.04 16.63 1.17
C PHE A 282 0.40 17.08 1.44
N ALA A 283 1.09 17.48 0.38
CA ALA A 283 2.34 18.24 0.49
C ALA A 283 2.29 19.49 -0.41
N PRO A 284 2.80 20.66 0.05
CA PRO A 284 2.89 21.85 -0.79
C PRO A 284 3.64 21.59 -2.10
N GLY A 285 3.14 22.12 -3.21
CA GLY A 285 3.66 21.92 -4.57
C GLY A 285 3.07 20.67 -5.23
N ALA A 286 3.11 19.51 -4.57
CA ALA A 286 2.56 18.25 -5.09
C ALA A 286 1.03 18.18 -4.97
N GLY A 287 0.46 18.75 -3.90
CA GLY A 287 -0.93 18.56 -3.53
C GLY A 287 -1.16 17.18 -2.93
N PHE A 288 -2.29 16.56 -3.29
CA PHE A 288 -2.67 15.20 -2.89
C PHE A 288 -2.20 14.14 -3.91
N ASP A 289 -0.98 14.27 -4.44
CA ASP A 289 -0.44 13.37 -5.47
C ASP A 289 1.01 12.95 -5.14
N GLU A 290 1.12 12.09 -4.14
CA GLU A 290 2.35 11.45 -3.70
C GLU A 290 2.97 10.55 -4.78
N ASP A 291 2.15 9.74 -5.47
CA ASP A 291 2.61 8.78 -6.47
C ASP A 291 3.40 9.45 -7.59
N THR A 292 2.87 10.54 -8.15
CA THR A 292 3.55 11.26 -9.23
C THR A 292 4.82 11.90 -8.71
N ALA A 293 4.82 12.44 -7.49
CA ALA A 293 6.00 13.05 -6.89
C ALA A 293 7.15 12.04 -6.72
N VAL A 294 6.85 10.84 -6.22
CA VAL A 294 7.85 9.77 -6.08
C VAL A 294 8.28 9.22 -7.44
N GLN A 295 7.32 8.95 -8.32
CA GLN A 295 7.60 8.39 -9.63
C GLN A 295 8.41 9.34 -10.53
N ASP A 296 8.15 10.64 -10.49
CA ASP A 296 8.92 11.64 -11.23
C ASP A 296 10.34 11.78 -10.68
N ALA A 297 10.53 11.74 -9.37
CA ALA A 297 11.86 11.72 -8.75
C ALA A 297 12.65 10.47 -9.20
N TRP A 298 12.02 9.30 -9.14
CA TRP A 298 12.60 8.05 -9.62
C TRP A 298 13.01 8.10 -11.09
N ASN A 299 12.09 8.59 -11.94
CA ASN A 299 12.30 8.73 -13.38
C ASN A 299 13.41 9.72 -13.75
N ALA A 300 13.74 10.65 -12.85
CA ALA A 300 14.87 11.57 -12.96
C ALA A 300 16.20 10.98 -12.46
N GLY A 301 16.22 9.72 -12.01
CA GLY A 301 17.40 9.03 -11.47
C GLY A 301 17.70 9.35 -10.00
N ARG A 302 16.82 10.12 -9.33
CA ARG A 302 16.95 10.43 -7.91
C ARG A 302 16.59 9.19 -7.10
N ASN A 303 17.40 8.92 -6.06
CA ASN A 303 17.07 7.92 -5.04
C ASN A 303 16.66 8.70 -3.79
N SER A 304 15.47 8.45 -3.28
CA SER A 304 14.86 9.22 -2.20
C SER A 304 15.53 9.03 -0.83
N PHE A 305 16.36 7.98 -0.63
CA PHE A 305 17.20 7.86 0.56
C PHE A 305 18.50 8.68 0.45
N GLN A 306 18.97 8.99 -0.75
CA GLN A 306 20.18 9.80 -0.95
C GLN A 306 19.84 11.30 -1.09
N GLU A 307 18.75 11.60 -1.78
CA GLU A 307 18.25 12.95 -1.97
C GLU A 307 16.72 12.95 -1.78
N PRO A 308 16.24 12.97 -0.52
CA PRO A 308 14.81 12.90 -0.21
C PRO A 308 13.96 13.96 -0.89
N LEU A 309 12.65 13.69 -0.98
CA LEU A 309 11.68 14.75 -1.23
C LEU A 309 11.68 15.68 0.00
N THR A 310 11.42 16.97 -0.22
CA THR A 310 11.52 17.96 0.85
C THR A 310 10.32 18.89 0.80
N PHE A 311 9.63 19.03 1.94
CA PHE A 311 8.41 19.84 2.05
C PHE A 311 8.44 20.73 3.29
N ASP A 312 7.71 21.84 3.26
CA ASP A 312 7.60 22.77 4.40
C ASP A 312 6.84 22.12 5.58
N PHE A 313 5.84 21.31 5.24
CA PHE A 313 5.06 20.43 6.10
C PHE A 313 4.46 19.33 5.23
N VAL A 314 4.00 18.25 5.86
CA VAL A 314 3.10 17.28 5.25
C VAL A 314 1.87 17.17 6.13
N ALA A 315 0.69 17.11 5.52
CA ALA A 315 -0.57 17.00 6.22
C ALA A 315 -1.40 15.87 5.62
N ALA A 316 -2.44 15.43 6.33
CA ALA A 316 -3.40 14.46 5.83
C ALA A 316 -4.80 14.90 6.18
N ALA A 317 -5.74 14.81 5.25
CA ALA A 317 -7.11 15.29 5.42
C ALA A 317 -8.11 14.13 5.30
N GLY A 318 -8.87 13.88 6.36
CA GLY A 318 -9.92 12.87 6.38
C GLY A 318 -11.31 13.43 6.12
N GLY A 319 -11.51 14.75 6.22
CA GLY A 319 -12.79 15.43 6.01
C GLY A 319 -13.51 15.90 7.30
N ASP A 320 -13.29 15.27 8.45
CA ASP A 320 -13.80 15.74 9.76
C ASP A 320 -12.73 15.84 10.86
N VAL A 321 -11.51 15.42 10.52
CA VAL A 321 -10.25 15.62 11.23
C VAL A 321 -9.14 15.64 10.19
N SER A 322 -8.08 16.40 10.46
CA SER A 322 -6.88 16.46 9.64
C SER A 322 -5.65 16.46 10.54
N TYR A 323 -4.53 15.98 10.02
CA TYR A 323 -3.29 15.80 10.75
C TYR A 323 -2.16 16.54 10.06
N GLY A 324 -1.16 17.03 10.79
CA GLY A 324 -0.03 17.74 10.21
C GLY A 324 1.28 17.42 10.90
N TYR A 325 2.31 17.08 10.14
CA TYR A 325 3.67 16.86 10.62
C TYR A 325 4.59 17.98 10.13
N PHE A 326 5.26 18.65 11.07
CA PHE A 326 6.23 19.70 10.76
C PHE A 326 7.21 19.97 11.91
N THR A 327 8.26 20.72 11.60
CA THR A 327 9.25 21.22 12.57
C THR A 327 9.17 22.73 12.74
N LYS A 328 9.81 23.25 13.79
CA LYS A 328 9.98 24.69 14.02
C LYS A 328 11.47 25.02 14.12
N ALA A 329 11.93 25.91 13.24
CA ALA A 329 13.28 26.46 13.32
C ALA A 329 13.47 27.33 14.57
N GLU A 330 14.69 27.34 15.11
CA GLU A 330 15.08 28.28 16.17
C GLU A 330 14.97 29.74 15.71
N GLU A 331 14.81 30.66 16.66
CA GLU A 331 14.68 32.07 16.34
C GLU A 331 15.95 32.60 15.63
N GLY A 332 15.78 33.10 14.40
CA GLY A 332 16.89 33.59 13.58
C GLY A 332 17.58 32.53 12.71
N ALA A 333 17.22 31.25 12.83
CA ALA A 333 17.68 30.19 11.94
C ALA A 333 16.94 30.22 10.58
N ALA A 334 17.48 29.48 9.60
CA ALA A 334 16.79 29.28 8.32
C ALA A 334 15.48 28.49 8.52
N PRO A 335 14.45 28.70 7.69
CA PRO A 335 13.21 27.93 7.75
C PRO A 335 13.49 26.43 7.65
N SER A 336 12.91 25.66 8.57
CA SER A 336 13.04 24.21 8.58
C SER A 336 12.06 23.55 7.62
N VAL A 337 12.45 22.39 7.10
CA VAL A 337 11.67 21.54 6.20
C VAL A 337 11.63 20.12 6.77
N VAL A 338 10.80 19.26 6.19
CA VAL A 338 10.78 17.83 6.46
C VAL A 338 11.27 17.08 5.23
N ASN A 339 12.23 16.17 5.43
CA ASN A 339 12.71 15.28 4.38
C ASN A 339 11.89 13.99 4.41
N VAL A 340 11.44 13.56 3.23
CA VAL A 340 10.51 12.45 3.05
C VAL A 340 11.16 11.42 2.12
N PRO A 341 12.00 10.50 2.65
CA PRO A 341 12.63 9.44 1.85
C PRO A 341 11.62 8.38 1.38
N LEU A 342 10.51 8.21 2.09
CA LEU A 342 9.40 7.32 1.76
C LEU A 342 8.10 8.10 1.84
N PHE A 343 7.35 8.12 0.74
CA PHE A 343 6.13 8.91 0.62
C PHE A 343 5.01 8.07 0.04
N ALA A 344 4.15 7.54 0.90
CA ALA A 344 2.95 6.79 0.54
C ALA A 344 1.85 7.08 1.58
N SER A 345 0.58 6.97 1.17
CA SER A 345 -0.58 7.20 2.04
C SER A 345 -0.59 6.26 3.25
N ALA A 346 -0.24 4.99 3.03
CA ALA A 346 -0.16 3.99 4.09
C ALA A 346 1.07 4.21 4.99
N ALA A 347 2.24 4.55 4.44
CA ALA A 347 3.48 4.68 5.21
C ALA A 347 4.35 5.86 4.72
N THR A 348 4.59 6.84 5.59
CA THR A 348 5.48 7.97 5.31
C THR A 348 6.59 8.05 6.36
N ALA A 349 7.85 8.06 5.91
CA ALA A 349 9.00 8.30 6.78
C ALA A 349 9.38 9.78 6.72
N PHE A 350 9.53 10.40 7.90
CA PHE A 350 9.97 11.77 8.05
C PHE A 350 11.35 11.81 8.69
N LEU A 351 12.26 12.54 8.06
CA LEU A 351 13.55 12.90 8.63
C LEU A 351 13.55 14.41 8.86
N SER A 352 13.49 14.79 10.13
CA SER A 352 13.26 16.16 10.57
C SER A 352 14.54 16.82 11.07
N ALA A 353 15.48 16.04 11.60
CA ALA A 353 16.72 16.55 12.15
C ALA A 353 17.91 15.63 11.86
N SER A 354 19.11 16.22 11.78
CA SER A 354 20.34 15.46 11.56
C SER A 354 21.55 16.20 12.11
N ARG A 355 22.63 15.47 12.39
CA ARG A 355 23.94 16.04 12.68
C ARG A 355 25.02 15.05 12.24
N SER A 356 25.93 15.50 11.36
CA SER A 356 27.12 14.73 10.95
C SER A 356 28.34 15.25 11.72
N CYS A 357 29.13 14.36 12.33
CA CYS A 357 30.38 14.75 12.99
C CYS A 357 31.48 15.00 11.92
N LEU A 358 32.41 15.94 12.11
CA LEU A 358 33.50 16.20 11.15
C LEU A 358 34.82 15.53 11.56
N PHE A 359 35.73 15.30 10.60
CA PHE A 359 37.09 14.76 10.89
C PHE A 359 38.08 15.82 11.43
N SER A 360 37.69 17.09 11.47
CA SER A 360 38.50 18.23 11.95
C SER A 360 38.53 18.30 13.47
N GLU A 361 39.71 18.48 14.09
CA GLU A 361 39.86 18.69 15.55
C GLU A 361 39.14 19.96 16.06
N GLU A 362 38.78 20.90 15.17
CA GLU A 362 37.99 22.09 15.55
C GLU A 362 36.53 21.77 15.91
N ASP A 363 36.05 20.56 15.58
CA ASP A 363 34.66 20.09 15.79
C ASP A 363 34.55 18.96 16.86
N ASP A 364 35.68 18.54 17.47
CA ASP A 364 35.73 17.56 18.57
C ASP A 364 34.78 17.93 19.73
N ALA A 365 34.48 19.23 19.89
CA ALA A 365 33.58 19.75 20.91
C ALA A 365 32.08 19.45 20.67
N ALA A 366 31.67 19.02 19.47
CA ALA A 366 30.27 19.12 19.05
C ALA A 366 29.55 17.79 18.81
N CYS A 367 30.22 16.63 18.74
CA CYS A 367 29.56 15.40 18.31
C CYS A 367 30.09 14.14 19.00
N ASP A 368 31.41 14.00 19.18
CA ASP A 368 32.03 12.81 19.77
C ASP A 368 32.08 12.86 21.31
N VAL A 369 32.04 14.04 21.90
CA VAL A 369 32.01 14.23 23.37
C VAL A 369 30.60 14.00 23.95
N HIS A 370 29.55 14.27 23.19
CA HIS A 370 28.16 14.21 23.67
C HIS A 370 27.56 12.81 23.53
N ARG A 371 26.81 12.39 24.54
CA ARG A 371 26.10 11.10 24.61
C ARG A 371 24.60 11.22 24.47
N ALA A 372 24.07 12.45 24.54
CA ALA A 372 22.64 12.70 24.47
C ALA A 372 22.35 13.72 23.37
N PHE A 373 21.43 13.39 22.48
CA PHE A 373 21.00 14.25 21.37
C PHE A 373 19.49 14.44 21.42
N SER A 374 18.99 15.64 21.16
CA SER A 374 17.53 15.88 21.15
C SER A 374 17.03 16.44 19.84
N TYR A 375 15.77 16.14 19.51
CA TYR A 375 15.06 16.76 18.41
C TYR A 375 13.57 16.90 18.77
N GLU A 376 12.94 17.92 18.20
CA GLU A 376 11.55 18.29 18.48
C GLU A 376 10.76 18.47 17.18
N ARG A 377 9.54 17.94 17.16
CA ARG A 377 8.58 18.03 16.06
C ARG A 377 7.17 18.19 16.61
N TYR A 378 6.23 18.50 15.72
CA TYR A 378 4.85 18.78 16.08
C TYR A 378 3.90 17.96 15.22
N LEU A 379 2.94 17.30 15.90
CA LEU A 379 1.79 16.66 15.27
C LEU A 379 0.56 17.53 15.52
N ALA A 380 0.13 18.29 14.52
CA ALA A 380 -1.07 19.13 14.58
C ALA A 380 -2.34 18.37 14.23
N VAL A 381 -3.46 18.78 14.83
CA VAL A 381 -4.80 18.24 14.63
C VAL A 381 -5.73 19.38 14.19
N GLY A 382 -6.09 19.37 12.92
CA GLY A 382 -6.97 20.32 12.27
C GLY A 382 -8.44 19.95 12.36
N ASP A 383 -9.26 20.63 11.57
CA ASP A 383 -10.72 20.52 11.54
C ASP A 383 -11.26 19.66 10.37
N GLY A 384 -10.38 19.03 9.59
CA GLY A 384 -10.74 18.26 8.39
C GLY A 384 -10.02 18.70 7.13
N ASP A 385 -9.57 19.96 7.08
CA ASP A 385 -8.87 20.56 5.95
C ASP A 385 -7.38 20.82 6.23
N ILE A 386 -6.64 21.20 5.18
CA ILE A 386 -5.21 21.54 5.29
C ILE A 386 -5.02 22.91 5.95
N ALA A 387 -5.95 23.85 5.74
CA ALA A 387 -5.84 25.21 6.24
C ALA A 387 -5.80 25.27 7.77
N SER A 388 -6.64 24.51 8.46
CA SER A 388 -6.64 24.42 9.93
C SER A 388 -5.32 23.88 10.50
N VAL A 389 -4.65 22.96 9.80
CA VAL A 389 -3.29 22.49 10.14
C VAL A 389 -2.27 23.61 9.94
N THR A 390 -2.29 24.27 8.78
CA THR A 390 -1.36 25.37 8.50
C THR A 390 -1.54 26.57 9.43
N ASP A 391 -2.77 26.83 9.90
CA ASP A 391 -3.05 27.87 10.89
C ASP A 391 -2.35 27.60 12.23
N VAL A 392 -2.32 26.33 12.66
CA VAL A 392 -1.56 25.88 13.85
C VAL A 392 -0.06 26.08 13.61
N MET A 393 0.44 25.60 12.46
CA MET A 393 1.85 25.73 12.09
C MET A 393 2.32 27.18 12.04
N HIS A 394 1.60 28.06 11.33
CA HIS A 394 1.95 29.47 11.19
C HIS A 394 1.94 30.19 12.54
N ARG A 395 0.96 29.90 13.39
CA ARG A 395 0.93 30.44 14.76
C ARG A 395 2.14 30.00 15.57
N LEU A 396 2.49 28.71 15.50
CA LEU A 396 3.61 28.14 16.25
C LEU A 396 4.97 28.69 15.78
N ARG A 397 5.14 28.84 14.45
CA ARG A 397 6.34 29.40 13.81
C ARG A 397 6.39 30.94 13.86
N GLY A 398 5.35 31.61 14.36
CA GLY A 398 5.28 33.08 14.37
C GLY A 398 5.21 33.70 12.97
N THR A 399 4.77 32.94 11.97
CA THR A 399 4.62 33.42 10.59
C THR A 399 3.48 34.43 10.53
N ALA A 400 3.76 35.65 10.07
CA ALA A 400 2.72 36.64 9.84
C ALA A 400 1.78 36.16 8.70
N THR A 401 0.48 36.26 8.90
CA THR A 401 -0.54 35.84 7.92
C THR A 401 -1.56 36.94 7.65
N GLY A 402 -2.19 36.89 6.46
CA GLY A 402 -3.48 37.52 6.16
C GLY A 402 -4.58 36.47 6.14
N THR A 403 -5.84 36.88 6.10
CA THR A 403 -7.01 35.98 6.05
C THR A 403 -7.72 36.09 4.72
N VAL A 404 -8.01 34.96 4.09
CA VAL A 404 -9.00 34.86 3.02
C VAL A 404 -10.28 34.25 3.59
N SER A 405 -11.44 34.81 3.24
CA SER A 405 -12.73 34.26 3.65
C SER A 405 -13.82 34.50 2.61
N GLY A 406 -15.00 33.93 2.83
CA GLY A 406 -16.16 34.20 2.00
C GLY A 406 -17.12 33.03 1.96
N HIS A 407 -17.94 32.95 0.90
CA HIS A 407 -18.84 31.82 0.65
C HIS A 407 -18.61 31.26 -0.74
N VAL A 408 -18.56 29.94 -0.87
CA VAL A 408 -18.68 29.26 -2.15
C VAL A 408 -20.16 29.18 -2.50
N LEU A 409 -20.53 29.65 -3.69
CA LEU A 409 -21.94 29.81 -4.05
C LEU A 409 -22.24 29.12 -5.37
N TRP A 410 -23.42 28.49 -5.47
CA TRP A 410 -23.93 28.03 -6.76
C TRP A 410 -24.21 29.21 -7.68
N GLN A 411 -23.79 29.13 -8.93
CA GLN A 411 -23.90 30.22 -9.89
C GLN A 411 -25.37 30.55 -10.21
N ASP A 412 -26.23 29.54 -10.29
CA ASP A 412 -27.61 29.69 -10.75
C ASP A 412 -28.57 30.10 -9.62
N THR A 413 -28.37 29.60 -8.39
CA THR A 413 -29.24 29.88 -7.24
C THR A 413 -28.69 30.96 -6.32
N LEU A 414 -27.38 31.20 -6.35
CA LEU A 414 -26.62 32.04 -5.40
C LEU A 414 -26.69 31.55 -3.94
N GLU A 415 -27.18 30.33 -3.70
CA GLU A 415 -27.15 29.66 -2.40
C GLU A 415 -25.75 29.14 -2.09
N GLY A 416 -25.47 28.95 -0.80
CA GLY A 416 -24.28 28.26 -0.31
C GLY A 416 -24.07 26.90 -0.96
N ALA A 417 -22.84 26.63 -1.38
CA ALA A 417 -22.45 25.30 -1.82
C ALA A 417 -21.86 24.54 -0.62
N PRO A 418 -22.63 23.64 0.01
CA PRO A 418 -22.23 23.04 1.27
C PRO A 418 -21.00 22.14 1.08
N ASN A 419 -20.11 22.14 2.07
CA ASN A 419 -18.91 21.31 2.15
C ASN A 419 -18.00 21.43 0.91
N ALA A 420 -18.04 22.59 0.21
CA ALA A 420 -17.18 22.86 -0.92
C ALA A 420 -15.72 22.99 -0.49
N ARG A 421 -14.77 22.66 -1.37
CA ARG A 421 -13.33 22.79 -1.12
C ARG A 421 -12.76 23.97 -1.91
N VAL A 422 -11.98 24.82 -1.27
CA VAL A 422 -11.27 25.94 -1.89
C VAL A 422 -9.77 25.64 -1.92
N PHE A 423 -9.25 25.42 -3.12
CA PHE A 423 -7.84 25.14 -3.36
C PHE A 423 -7.07 26.43 -3.60
N VAL A 424 -5.94 26.58 -2.93
CA VAL A 424 -5.10 27.78 -3.00
C VAL A 424 -3.85 27.45 -3.80
N PHE A 425 -3.65 28.11 -4.93
CA PHE A 425 -2.46 28.00 -5.76
C PHE A 425 -1.56 29.23 -5.62
N SER A 426 -0.26 29.03 -5.78
CA SER A 426 0.69 30.10 -6.10
C SER A 426 0.26 30.80 -7.39
N ASP A 427 0.45 32.12 -7.46
CA ASP A 427 0.22 32.92 -8.67
C ASP A 427 1.51 32.96 -9.51
N PRO A 428 1.63 32.17 -10.60
CA PRO A 428 2.88 32.07 -11.35
C PRO A 428 3.18 33.31 -12.21
N ASP A 429 2.16 34.10 -12.54
CA ASP A 429 2.30 35.36 -13.28
C ASP A 429 1.17 36.33 -12.89
N PRO A 430 1.44 37.30 -11.99
CA PRO A 430 0.46 38.29 -11.56
C PRO A 430 -0.12 39.15 -12.69
N SER A 431 0.52 39.19 -13.87
CA SER A 431 0.07 39.97 -15.02
C SER A 431 -0.90 39.22 -15.94
N ARG A 432 -0.93 37.88 -15.86
CA ARG A 432 -1.72 37.02 -16.73
C ARG A 432 -3.01 36.53 -16.05
N PRO A 433 -4.20 36.71 -16.64
CA PRO A 433 -5.40 36.02 -16.18
C PRO A 433 -5.41 34.55 -16.64
N PHE A 434 -5.99 33.66 -15.84
CA PHE A 434 -6.17 32.24 -16.17
C PHE A 434 -7.64 31.93 -16.41
N GLY A 435 -7.97 31.35 -17.56
CA GLY A 435 -9.34 31.01 -17.93
C GLY A 435 -9.84 29.69 -17.35
N SER A 436 -8.93 28.81 -16.95
CA SER A 436 -9.23 27.48 -16.38
C SER A 436 -8.16 27.04 -15.39
N LEU A 437 -8.47 26.01 -14.61
CA LEU A 437 -7.47 25.36 -13.75
C LEU A 437 -6.33 24.74 -14.57
N ASP A 438 -6.63 24.11 -15.70
CA ASP A 438 -5.61 23.46 -16.54
C ASP A 438 -4.56 24.48 -17.02
N GLU A 439 -4.98 25.71 -17.38
CA GLU A 439 -4.08 26.80 -17.75
C GLU A 439 -3.22 27.28 -16.57
N LEU A 440 -3.80 27.35 -15.36
CA LEU A 440 -3.09 27.74 -14.14
C LEU A 440 -2.04 26.69 -13.75
N VAL A 441 -2.40 25.41 -13.78
CA VAL A 441 -1.49 24.30 -13.44
C VAL A 441 -0.36 24.20 -14.46
N ALA A 442 -0.65 24.38 -15.75
CA ALA A 442 0.39 24.42 -16.78
C ALA A 442 1.38 25.58 -16.54
N ALA A 443 0.89 26.77 -16.18
CA ALA A 443 1.74 27.91 -15.88
C ALA A 443 2.56 27.73 -14.59
N ASN A 444 2.02 27.08 -13.56
CA ASN A 444 2.78 26.75 -12.36
C ASN A 444 3.87 25.71 -12.64
N ARG A 445 3.58 24.67 -13.44
CA ARG A 445 4.59 23.68 -13.86
C ARG A 445 5.72 24.32 -14.64
N GLU A 446 5.41 25.29 -15.50
CA GLU A 446 6.41 26.08 -16.22
C GLU A 446 7.24 26.97 -15.29
N ALA A 447 6.61 27.66 -14.33
CA ALA A 447 7.29 28.63 -13.48
C ALA A 447 8.06 27.99 -12.29
N ARG A 448 7.58 26.83 -11.80
CA ARG A 448 7.99 26.23 -10.52
C ARG A 448 8.43 24.77 -10.63
N GLY A 449 8.00 24.06 -11.67
CA GLY A 449 8.21 22.61 -11.80
C GLY A 449 7.16 21.75 -11.08
N ASP A 450 6.16 22.35 -10.44
CA ASP A 450 5.11 21.66 -9.66
C ASP A 450 3.70 22.18 -10.05
N VAL A 451 2.62 21.64 -9.46
CA VAL A 451 1.25 22.10 -9.79
C VAL A 451 0.90 23.44 -9.13
N GLY A 452 1.75 23.95 -8.23
CA GLY A 452 1.61 25.23 -7.55
C GLY A 452 0.61 25.22 -6.39
N LEU A 453 0.07 24.08 -5.98
CA LEU A 453 -0.90 24.00 -4.89
C LEU A 453 -0.21 24.22 -3.54
N VAL A 454 -0.70 25.18 -2.74
CA VAL A 454 -0.05 25.57 -1.47
C VAL A 454 -0.89 25.25 -0.24
N ASN A 455 -2.22 25.24 -0.39
CA ASN A 455 -3.15 25.00 0.71
C ASN A 455 -4.52 24.55 0.18
N GLN A 456 -5.36 24.05 1.06
CA GLN A 456 -6.74 23.67 0.80
C GLN A 456 -7.60 24.01 2.02
N ILE A 457 -8.71 24.72 1.78
CA ILE A 457 -9.65 25.20 2.80
C ILE A 457 -10.99 24.52 2.54
N ASP A 458 -11.58 23.88 3.54
CA ASP A 458 -12.96 23.40 3.44
C ASP A 458 -13.94 24.52 3.77
N ALA A 459 -15.06 24.55 3.05
CA ALA A 459 -16.23 25.30 3.44
C ALA A 459 -17.05 24.51 4.46
N ASP A 460 -17.75 25.20 5.36
CA ASP A 460 -18.49 24.60 6.48
C ASP A 460 -17.60 23.72 7.38
N VAL A 461 -16.33 24.11 7.52
CA VAL A 461 -15.28 23.26 8.09
C VAL A 461 -15.58 22.81 9.53
N GLY A 462 -15.31 21.53 9.79
CA GLY A 462 -15.37 20.96 11.13
C GLY A 462 -16.79 20.72 11.65
N LEU A 463 -17.20 21.47 12.69
CA LEU A 463 -18.48 21.27 13.39
C LEU A 463 -19.48 22.38 13.09
N ASP A 464 -19.38 23.02 11.94
CA ASP A 464 -20.30 24.08 11.55
C ASP A 464 -21.76 23.59 11.59
N PRO A 465 -22.64 24.21 12.39
CA PRO A 465 -24.06 23.85 12.39
C PRO A 465 -24.83 24.36 11.16
N SER A 466 -24.24 25.27 10.37
CA SER A 466 -24.82 25.88 9.17
C SER A 466 -24.03 25.45 7.95
N GLU A 467 -24.61 24.60 7.10
CA GLU A 467 -24.00 24.27 5.81
C GLU A 467 -24.38 25.35 4.77
N ASP A 468 -23.71 26.50 4.83
CA ASP A 468 -23.96 27.66 3.96
C ASP A 468 -22.78 28.02 3.02
N GLY A 469 -21.78 27.13 2.96
CA GLY A 469 -20.63 27.21 2.09
C GLY A 469 -19.64 28.30 2.50
N ASP A 470 -19.68 28.79 3.74
CA ASP A 470 -18.69 29.74 4.23
C ASP A 470 -17.32 29.09 4.42
N PHE A 471 -16.26 29.86 4.22
CA PHE A 471 -14.90 29.37 4.41
C PHE A 471 -13.98 30.47 4.91
N ARG A 472 -12.91 30.07 5.60
CA ARG A 472 -11.88 30.98 6.12
C ARG A 472 -10.55 30.25 6.27
N GLY A 473 -9.47 30.85 5.81
CA GLY A 473 -8.11 30.33 6.01
C GLY A 473 -7.09 31.45 6.15
N ALA A 474 -6.02 31.21 6.92
CA ALA A 474 -4.89 32.12 6.99
C ALA A 474 -3.79 31.72 6.00
N LEU A 475 -3.21 32.70 5.33
CA LEU A 475 -2.13 32.50 4.36
C LEU A 475 -1.02 33.52 4.61
N PRO A 476 0.26 33.16 4.40
CA PRO A 476 1.34 34.14 4.40
C PRO A 476 1.11 35.26 3.36
N PRO A 477 1.68 36.46 3.57
CA PRO A 477 1.62 37.54 2.58
C PRO A 477 2.12 37.08 1.20
N GLY A 478 1.33 37.32 0.16
CA GLY A 478 1.63 36.81 -1.18
C GLY A 478 0.52 37.06 -2.19
N SER A 479 0.74 36.63 -3.43
CA SER A 479 -0.28 36.58 -4.49
C SER A 479 -0.64 35.12 -4.74
N TYR A 480 -1.94 34.84 -4.76
CA TYR A 480 -2.51 33.49 -4.87
C TYR A 480 -3.64 33.48 -5.90
N VAL A 481 -3.94 32.29 -6.41
CA VAL A 481 -5.10 32.04 -7.26
C VAL A 481 -5.92 30.92 -6.62
N LEU A 482 -7.19 31.19 -6.32
CA LEU A 482 -8.08 30.28 -5.63
C LEU A 482 -9.07 29.65 -6.61
N VAL A 483 -9.34 28.36 -6.44
CA VAL A 483 -10.34 27.61 -7.22
C VAL A 483 -11.22 26.82 -6.25
N ALA A 484 -12.53 27.03 -6.30
CA ALA A 484 -13.47 26.27 -5.49
C ALA A 484 -13.98 25.05 -6.26
N ARG A 485 -14.33 24.00 -5.53
CA ARG A 485 -14.87 22.72 -6.00
C ARG A 485 -16.00 22.29 -5.07
N ASN A 486 -17.09 21.73 -5.57
CA ASN A 486 -18.11 21.15 -4.66
C ASN A 486 -17.60 19.87 -3.98
N ALA A 487 -18.25 19.47 -2.87
CA ALA A 487 -17.91 18.26 -2.11
C ALA A 487 -17.81 16.98 -2.98
N ALA A 488 -18.78 16.79 -3.89
CA ALA A 488 -18.81 15.63 -4.79
C ALA A 488 -17.74 15.68 -5.90
N GLY A 489 -17.07 16.82 -6.06
CA GLY A 489 -16.00 17.00 -7.01
C GLY A 489 -16.43 17.06 -8.48
N THR A 490 -17.70 17.37 -8.74
CA THR A 490 -18.38 17.40 -10.05
C THR A 490 -18.56 18.83 -10.60
N SER A 491 -18.15 19.86 -9.86
CA SER A 491 -18.21 21.24 -10.30
C SER A 491 -17.03 22.04 -9.75
N MET A 492 -16.54 23.01 -10.54
CA MET A 492 -15.43 23.87 -10.17
C MET A 492 -15.66 25.32 -10.62
N SER A 493 -15.15 26.27 -9.82
CA SER A 493 -15.21 27.69 -10.16
C SER A 493 -14.16 28.08 -11.19
N ALA A 494 -14.33 29.26 -11.78
CA ALA A 494 -13.22 29.94 -12.45
C ALA A 494 -12.12 30.30 -11.43
N PRO A 495 -10.84 30.41 -11.85
CA PRO A 495 -9.76 30.88 -11.00
C PRO A 495 -9.98 32.32 -10.50
N VAL A 496 -9.80 32.56 -9.20
CA VAL A 496 -9.97 33.87 -8.55
C VAL A 496 -8.65 34.33 -7.94
N ARG A 497 -8.06 35.41 -8.46
CA ARG A 497 -6.81 35.97 -7.92
C ARG A 497 -7.06 36.73 -6.61
N VAL A 498 -6.16 36.53 -5.65
CA VAL A 498 -6.15 37.20 -4.34
C VAL A 498 -4.71 37.65 -4.02
N SER A 499 -4.54 38.89 -3.53
CA SER A 499 -3.28 39.36 -2.97
C SER A 499 -3.50 39.65 -1.48
N LEU A 500 -2.59 39.17 -0.62
CA LEU A 500 -2.68 39.31 0.83
C LEU A 500 -1.44 39.99 1.41
N ARG A 501 -1.66 40.90 2.35
CA ARG A 501 -0.65 41.45 3.27
C ARG A 501 -0.87 40.89 4.68
N ALA A 502 0.14 41.01 5.53
CA ALA A 502 0.04 40.61 6.93
C ALA A 502 -1.08 41.39 7.64
N GLY A 503 -1.99 40.67 8.32
CA GLY A 503 -3.16 41.21 9.00
C GLY A 503 -4.30 41.68 8.09
N GLU A 504 -4.14 41.61 6.76
CA GLU A 504 -5.20 41.94 5.80
C GLU A 504 -6.27 40.85 5.79
N GLN A 505 -7.53 41.24 5.55
CA GLN A 505 -8.63 40.31 5.31
C GLN A 505 -9.21 40.56 3.93
N VAL A 506 -9.31 39.53 3.11
CA VAL A 506 -9.89 39.59 1.76
C VAL A 506 -11.06 38.62 1.68
N ALA A 507 -12.23 39.14 1.33
CA ALA A 507 -13.42 38.33 1.10
C ALA A 507 -13.63 38.05 -0.40
N ILE A 508 -13.89 36.80 -0.76
CA ILE A 508 -14.22 36.40 -2.14
C ILE A 508 -15.49 35.54 -2.17
N SER A 509 -16.09 35.32 -3.34
CA SER A 509 -17.23 34.41 -3.46
C SER A 509 -17.17 33.61 -4.76
N PRO A 510 -16.36 32.54 -4.81
CA PRO A 510 -16.25 31.68 -5.98
C PRO A 510 -17.63 31.13 -6.38
N ARG A 511 -17.86 31.04 -7.70
CA ARG A 511 -19.15 30.59 -8.26
C ARG A 511 -18.99 29.23 -8.92
N LEU A 512 -19.81 28.26 -8.50
CA LEU A 512 -19.84 26.91 -9.05
C LEU A 512 -20.95 26.78 -10.10
N PRO A 513 -20.65 26.36 -11.34
CA PRO A 513 -21.68 26.01 -12.31
C PRO A 513 -22.45 24.75 -11.85
N ALA A 514 -23.70 24.58 -12.28
CA ALA A 514 -24.44 23.36 -11.96
C ALA A 514 -23.81 22.12 -12.66
N PRO A 515 -23.62 20.99 -11.96
CA PRO A 515 -23.15 19.75 -12.57
C PRO A 515 -24.17 19.21 -13.58
N ALA A 516 -23.71 18.32 -14.46
CA ALA A 516 -24.61 17.50 -15.27
C ALA A 516 -25.09 16.29 -14.46
N ARG A 517 -26.24 15.71 -14.83
CA ARG A 517 -26.80 14.51 -14.19
C ARG A 517 -26.96 13.38 -15.20
N VAL A 518 -26.69 12.16 -14.79
CA VAL A 518 -26.96 10.95 -15.57
C VAL A 518 -27.91 10.07 -14.78
N ARG A 519 -29.14 9.94 -15.27
CA ARG A 519 -30.15 9.01 -14.72
C ARG A 519 -30.01 7.69 -15.44
N TYR A 520 -29.74 6.64 -14.70
CA TYR A 520 -29.44 5.34 -15.29
C TYR A 520 -30.42 4.26 -14.87
N ARG A 521 -30.65 3.31 -15.78
CA ARG A 521 -31.27 2.03 -15.54
C ARG A 521 -30.46 0.96 -16.26
N VAL A 522 -30.03 -0.05 -15.52
CA VAL A 522 -29.26 -1.20 -16.00
C VAL A 522 -30.06 -2.47 -15.72
N ALA A 523 -30.27 -3.27 -16.75
CA ALA A 523 -30.99 -4.54 -16.65
C ALA A 523 -30.24 -5.66 -17.37
N ASP A 524 -30.57 -6.91 -17.05
CA ASP A 524 -30.08 -8.07 -17.76
C ASP A 524 -30.92 -8.36 -19.04
N GLY A 525 -30.54 -9.40 -19.78
CA GLY A 525 -31.27 -9.86 -20.98
C GLY A 525 -32.72 -10.29 -20.75
N THR A 526 -33.14 -10.49 -19.49
CA THR A 526 -34.53 -10.82 -19.11
C THR A 526 -35.34 -9.58 -18.69
N GLY A 527 -34.67 -8.42 -18.57
CA GLY A 527 -35.25 -7.16 -18.10
C GLY A 527 -35.23 -6.99 -16.58
N GLN A 528 -34.62 -7.91 -15.83
CA GLN A 528 -34.40 -7.78 -14.39
C GLN A 528 -33.27 -6.78 -14.14
N ARG A 529 -33.41 -5.93 -13.12
CA ARG A 529 -32.34 -5.00 -12.76
C ARG A 529 -31.19 -5.73 -12.09
N VAL A 530 -29.98 -5.28 -12.39
CA VAL A 530 -28.75 -5.92 -11.91
C VAL A 530 -27.74 -4.90 -11.42
N PRO A 531 -26.91 -5.24 -10.42
CA PRO A 531 -25.75 -4.43 -10.06
C PRO A 531 -24.80 -4.25 -11.26
N ALA A 532 -24.19 -3.08 -11.38
CA ALA A 532 -23.33 -2.74 -12.52
C ALA A 532 -22.35 -1.61 -12.20
N LYS A 533 -21.25 -1.57 -12.97
CA LYS A 533 -20.28 -0.48 -13.01
C LYS A 533 -20.54 0.42 -14.22
N ILE A 534 -20.48 1.73 -14.03
CA ILE A 534 -20.66 2.75 -15.07
C ILE A 534 -19.43 3.66 -15.08
N ALA A 535 -18.60 3.55 -16.13
CA ALA A 535 -17.38 4.32 -16.29
C ALA A 535 -17.56 5.48 -17.28
N PHE A 536 -17.10 6.68 -16.89
CA PHE A 536 -17.19 7.90 -17.69
C PHE A 536 -15.81 8.32 -18.20
N ALA A 537 -15.42 7.88 -19.40
CA ALA A 537 -14.13 8.23 -19.99
C ALA A 537 -14.19 9.62 -20.66
N SER A 538 -13.25 10.51 -20.30
CA SER A 538 -13.14 11.83 -20.94
C SER A 538 -12.69 11.70 -22.38
N LEU A 539 -13.28 12.51 -23.27
CA LEU A 539 -12.92 12.55 -24.69
C LEU A 539 -12.14 13.82 -25.06
N ASP A 540 -11.21 13.67 -26.00
CA ASP A 540 -10.56 14.80 -26.68
C ASP A 540 -11.50 15.46 -27.71
N ALA A 541 -11.02 16.51 -28.39
CA ALA A 541 -11.77 17.20 -29.43
C ALA A 541 -12.11 16.29 -30.64
N ALA A 542 -11.30 15.25 -30.90
CA ALA A 542 -11.52 14.29 -31.96
C ALA A 542 -12.47 13.14 -31.55
N GLY A 543 -12.90 13.08 -30.29
CA GLY A 543 -13.79 12.04 -29.77
C GLY A 543 -13.06 10.78 -29.30
N ARG A 544 -11.74 10.85 -29.13
CA ARG A 544 -10.92 9.75 -28.61
C ARG A 544 -10.83 9.84 -27.10
N ARG A 545 -10.82 8.68 -26.43
CA ARG A 545 -10.57 8.61 -24.99
C ARG A 545 -9.20 9.18 -24.66
N LEU A 546 -9.11 9.91 -23.57
CA LEU A 546 -7.83 10.27 -22.98
C LEU A 546 -7.17 9.03 -22.35
N ALA A 547 -5.85 9.04 -22.21
CA ALA A 547 -5.08 7.97 -21.56
C ALA A 547 -4.79 8.31 -20.09
N GLY A 548 -4.31 7.32 -19.32
CA GLY A 548 -3.94 7.50 -17.91
C GLY A 548 -5.11 8.06 -17.08
N ASP A 549 -4.84 9.07 -16.26
CA ASP A 549 -5.84 9.75 -15.43
C ASP A 549 -6.82 10.66 -16.21
N GLY A 550 -6.60 10.85 -17.52
CA GLY A 550 -7.46 11.69 -18.37
C GLY A 550 -7.57 13.13 -17.87
N ARG A 551 -8.77 13.52 -17.39
CA ARG A 551 -9.05 14.84 -16.78
C ARG A 551 -9.23 14.78 -15.26
N ARG A 552 -8.87 13.67 -14.62
CA ARG A 552 -8.83 13.60 -13.16
C ARG A 552 -7.72 14.48 -12.65
N ARG A 553 -7.92 15.02 -11.45
CA ARG A 553 -7.05 16.01 -10.84
C ARG A 553 -6.56 15.43 -9.52
N VAL A 554 -5.67 14.45 -9.60
CA VAL A 554 -5.22 13.64 -8.44
C VAL A 554 -4.65 14.54 -7.35
N TYR A 555 -3.86 15.55 -7.75
CA TYR A 555 -3.38 16.62 -6.87
C TYR A 555 -4.45 17.40 -6.09
N LEU A 556 -5.75 17.23 -6.38
CA LEU A 556 -6.90 17.77 -5.62
C LEU A 556 -7.63 16.73 -4.77
N GLY A 557 -7.06 15.54 -4.58
CA GLY A 557 -7.67 14.40 -3.87
C GLY A 557 -8.57 13.53 -4.76
N ASP A 558 -8.42 13.60 -6.08
CA ASP A 558 -9.07 12.61 -6.95
C ASP A 558 -8.29 11.30 -6.88
N GLY A 559 -8.86 10.22 -6.33
CA GLY A 559 -8.23 8.88 -6.44
C GLY A 559 -7.91 8.51 -7.90
N ARG A 560 -6.98 7.59 -8.17
CA ARG A 560 -6.58 7.29 -9.55
C ARG A 560 -7.57 6.39 -10.26
N LEU A 561 -7.96 6.77 -11.48
CA LEU A 561 -8.73 5.90 -12.38
C LEU A 561 -8.04 5.91 -13.74
N GLY A 562 -7.45 4.77 -14.11
CA GLY A 562 -6.84 4.58 -15.43
C GLY A 562 -7.86 4.72 -16.58
N ASN A 563 -7.38 4.52 -17.81
CA ASN A 563 -8.20 4.51 -19.03
C ASN A 563 -8.96 5.83 -19.35
N GLY A 564 -8.45 6.96 -18.87
CA GLY A 564 -9.02 8.29 -19.08
C GLY A 564 -10.35 8.52 -18.38
N ASN A 565 -10.69 7.66 -17.41
CA ASN A 565 -11.96 7.71 -16.69
C ASN A 565 -11.98 8.94 -15.78
N ARG A 566 -12.98 9.82 -15.96
CA ARG A 566 -13.22 10.96 -15.07
C ARG A 566 -13.91 10.52 -13.79
N ALA A 567 -14.82 9.55 -13.87
CA ALA A 567 -15.60 9.03 -12.74
C ALA A 567 -16.02 7.58 -13.01
N ILE A 568 -16.27 6.83 -11.93
CA ILE A 568 -16.90 5.51 -11.95
C ILE A 568 -18.05 5.50 -10.94
N GLU A 569 -19.24 5.24 -11.43
CA GLU A 569 -20.42 4.98 -10.63
C GLU A 569 -20.65 3.48 -10.49
N VAL A 570 -21.08 3.03 -9.32
CA VAL A 570 -21.40 1.61 -9.06
C VAL A 570 -22.76 1.55 -8.43
N THR A 571 -23.65 0.76 -9.03
CA THR A 571 -25.02 0.58 -8.55
C THR A 571 -25.21 -0.83 -8.01
N ALA A 572 -25.77 -0.94 -6.81
CA ALA A 572 -26.21 -2.21 -6.22
C ALA A 572 -27.59 -2.65 -6.75
N THR A 573 -28.39 -1.72 -7.29
CA THR A 573 -29.80 -1.95 -7.62
C THR A 573 -30.09 -1.96 -9.12
N GLY A 574 -29.15 -1.49 -9.94
CA GLY A 574 -29.35 -1.30 -11.38
C GLY A 574 -30.18 -0.06 -11.73
N GLU A 575 -30.40 0.87 -10.80
CA GLU A 575 -30.98 2.18 -11.12
C GLU A 575 -30.44 3.28 -10.21
N GLY A 576 -30.42 4.51 -10.71
CA GLY A 576 -29.97 5.65 -9.92
C GLY A 576 -29.75 6.92 -10.73
N GLU A 577 -29.15 7.90 -10.09
CA GLU A 577 -28.71 9.15 -10.67
C GLU A 577 -27.32 9.47 -10.15
N VAL A 578 -26.42 9.89 -11.03
CA VAL A 578 -25.08 10.36 -10.65
C VAL A 578 -24.82 11.76 -11.21
N GLU A 579 -24.19 12.60 -10.41
CA GLU A 579 -23.69 13.90 -10.87
C GLU A 579 -22.30 13.76 -11.49
N ILE A 580 -22.03 14.54 -12.52
CA ILE A 580 -20.73 14.58 -13.18
C ILE A 580 -20.44 15.98 -13.72
N GLU A 581 -19.15 16.31 -13.82
CA GLU A 581 -18.69 17.54 -14.44
C GLU A 581 -19.21 17.66 -15.89
N PRO A 582 -19.70 18.84 -16.31
CA PRO A 582 -20.08 19.06 -17.68
C PRO A 582 -18.90 18.84 -18.63
N GLY A 583 -19.13 18.10 -19.71
CA GLY A 583 -18.05 17.67 -20.59
C GLY A 583 -18.48 16.70 -21.67
N ARG A 584 -17.50 16.13 -22.37
CA ARG A 584 -17.68 15.17 -23.46
C ARG A 584 -17.10 13.83 -23.04
N TYR A 585 -17.93 12.79 -23.05
CA TYR A 585 -17.62 11.49 -22.46
C TYR A 585 -17.97 10.32 -23.38
N GLN A 586 -17.27 9.21 -23.20
CA GLN A 586 -17.79 7.88 -23.53
C GLN A 586 -18.24 7.22 -22.23
N ILE A 587 -19.47 6.68 -22.20
CA ILE A 587 -20.03 6.01 -21.03
C ILE A 587 -20.04 4.50 -21.31
N THR A 588 -19.41 3.72 -20.44
CA THR A 588 -19.38 2.25 -20.53
C THR A 588 -20.07 1.64 -19.31
N VAL A 589 -21.01 0.72 -19.53
CA VAL A 589 -21.69 -0.03 -18.47
C VAL A 589 -21.26 -1.49 -18.55
N SER A 590 -20.83 -2.07 -17.43
CA SER A 590 -20.33 -3.44 -17.35
C SER A 590 -20.82 -4.18 -16.10
N ARG A 591 -20.76 -5.52 -16.14
CA ARG A 591 -20.98 -6.42 -15.00
C ARG A 591 -19.93 -7.54 -14.99
N GLY A 592 -18.67 -7.19 -14.71
CA GLY A 592 -17.56 -8.16 -14.71
C GLY A 592 -17.27 -8.81 -16.06
N ILE A 593 -16.51 -9.92 -16.02
CA ILE A 593 -15.93 -10.61 -17.18
C ILE A 593 -16.86 -11.62 -17.87
N GLU A 594 -18.03 -11.89 -17.30
CA GLU A 594 -19.00 -12.87 -17.83
C GLU A 594 -20.06 -12.23 -18.74
N TYR A 595 -20.16 -10.91 -18.73
CA TYR A 595 -21.22 -10.16 -19.40
C TYR A 595 -20.67 -9.31 -20.55
N GLY A 596 -21.48 -9.13 -21.58
CA GLY A 596 -21.26 -8.09 -22.58
C GLY A 596 -21.38 -6.69 -21.97
N ILE A 597 -20.86 -5.68 -22.67
CA ILE A 597 -20.88 -4.28 -22.22
C ILE A 597 -21.85 -3.42 -23.05
N HIS A 598 -22.38 -2.37 -22.43
CA HIS A 598 -23.11 -1.30 -23.12
C HIS A 598 -22.23 -0.06 -23.25
N VAL A 599 -22.21 0.58 -24.41
CA VAL A 599 -21.37 1.77 -24.66
C VAL A 599 -22.16 2.88 -25.33
N GLU A 600 -22.27 4.03 -24.65
CA GLU A 600 -22.68 5.29 -25.27
C GLU A 600 -21.44 6.07 -25.70
N ARG A 601 -21.32 6.29 -27.01
CA ARG A 601 -20.18 7.00 -27.60
C ARG A 601 -20.49 8.48 -27.72
N ASP A 602 -19.50 9.31 -27.40
CA ASP A 602 -19.52 10.73 -27.71
C ASP A 602 -20.73 11.49 -27.14
N VAL A 603 -20.95 11.31 -25.84
CA VAL A 603 -22.02 11.96 -25.08
C VAL A 603 -21.54 13.32 -24.60
N THR A 604 -22.27 14.39 -24.94
CA THR A 604 -22.04 15.72 -24.39
C THR A 604 -23.01 15.97 -23.23
N LEU A 605 -22.47 16.12 -22.03
CA LEU A 605 -23.22 16.41 -20.81
C LEU A 605 -23.12 17.90 -20.51
N ALA A 606 -24.27 18.58 -20.53
CA ALA A 606 -24.36 20.03 -20.36
C ALA A 606 -24.68 20.42 -18.89
N PRO A 607 -24.24 21.60 -18.43
CA PRO A 607 -24.50 22.07 -17.06
C PRO A 607 -26.00 22.07 -16.71
N GLY A 608 -26.35 21.55 -15.53
CA GLY A 608 -27.72 21.48 -15.00
C GLY A 608 -28.68 20.54 -15.75
N ARG A 609 -28.25 19.93 -16.86
CA ARG A 609 -29.07 19.01 -17.66
C ARG A 609 -28.95 17.57 -17.18
N ALA A 610 -30.03 16.81 -17.33
CA ALA A 610 -30.04 15.38 -17.09
C ALA A 610 -29.98 14.61 -18.43
N PHE A 611 -29.13 13.60 -18.50
CA PHE A 611 -29.05 12.61 -19.57
C PHE A 611 -29.65 11.28 -19.07
N GLN A 612 -30.43 10.61 -19.90
CA GLN A 612 -31.04 9.32 -19.57
C GLN A 612 -30.20 8.19 -20.20
N LEU A 613 -29.76 7.23 -19.39
CA LEU A 613 -28.99 6.07 -19.79
C LEU A 613 -29.79 4.80 -19.49
N ASP A 614 -30.24 4.09 -20.51
CA ASP A 614 -30.86 2.77 -20.37
C ASP A 614 -29.93 1.73 -20.98
N ALA A 615 -29.39 0.83 -20.17
CA ALA A 615 -28.41 -0.19 -20.57
C ALA A 615 -28.95 -1.61 -20.33
N THR A 616 -28.61 -2.54 -21.23
CA THR A 616 -28.90 -3.97 -21.08
C THR A 616 -27.60 -4.76 -21.17
N LEU A 617 -27.33 -5.58 -20.17
CA LEU A 617 -26.15 -6.44 -20.10
C LEU A 617 -26.57 -7.91 -20.25
N VAL A 618 -25.99 -8.60 -21.22
CA VAL A 618 -26.29 -10.02 -21.45
C VAL A 618 -25.14 -10.84 -20.88
N ARG A 619 -25.45 -11.90 -20.11
CA ARG A 619 -24.44 -12.89 -19.72
C ARG A 619 -24.04 -13.68 -20.95
N GLU A 620 -22.77 -13.63 -21.32
CA GLU A 620 -22.24 -14.19 -22.56
C GLU A 620 -21.37 -15.42 -22.32
N VAL A 621 -20.71 -15.50 -21.16
CA VAL A 621 -19.88 -16.64 -20.77
C VAL A 621 -20.71 -17.62 -19.93
N ASP A 622 -20.75 -18.87 -20.35
CA ASP A 622 -21.37 -19.96 -19.60
C ASP A 622 -20.39 -20.49 -18.55
N THR A 623 -20.69 -20.21 -17.28
CA THR A 623 -19.93 -20.71 -16.12
C THR A 623 -20.65 -21.80 -15.34
N THR A 624 -21.73 -22.40 -15.86
CA THR A 624 -22.50 -23.43 -15.15
C THR A 624 -21.61 -24.53 -14.55
N GLY A 625 -21.85 -24.84 -13.28
CA GLY A 625 -21.06 -25.76 -12.45
C GLY A 625 -19.83 -25.12 -11.81
N TRP A 626 -19.64 -23.81 -11.95
CA TRP A 626 -18.53 -23.04 -11.40
C TRP A 626 -19.05 -21.73 -10.82
N MET A 627 -18.44 -21.28 -9.73
CA MET A 627 -18.69 -19.98 -9.12
C MET A 627 -17.38 -19.22 -8.95
N SER A 628 -17.47 -17.89 -8.95
CA SER A 628 -16.30 -17.01 -8.79
C SER A 628 -16.09 -16.58 -7.34
N ALA A 629 -14.82 -16.52 -6.92
CA ALA A 629 -14.39 -16.05 -5.62
C ALA A 629 -13.31 -14.97 -5.75
N ASP A 630 -13.38 -13.99 -4.86
CA ASP A 630 -12.27 -13.10 -4.53
C ASP A 630 -12.02 -13.22 -3.02
N MET A 631 -10.82 -13.67 -2.67
CA MET A 631 -10.47 -14.11 -1.31
C MET A 631 -9.42 -13.20 -0.68
N HIS A 632 -9.15 -12.04 -1.27
CA HIS A 632 -8.16 -11.07 -0.80
C HIS A 632 -8.72 -9.65 -1.00
N LEU A 633 -9.50 -9.19 -0.03
CA LEU A 633 -10.27 -7.95 -0.08
C LEU A 633 -10.12 -7.16 1.21
N HIS A 634 -9.71 -5.92 1.06
CA HIS A 634 -9.52 -4.97 2.16
C HIS A 634 -10.61 -3.90 2.16
N SER A 635 -11.06 -3.52 3.34
CA SER A 635 -12.09 -2.52 3.60
C SER A 635 -11.64 -1.57 4.69
N ARG A 636 -12.51 -0.60 5.01
CA ARG A 636 -12.26 0.47 5.97
C ARG A 636 -11.59 0.04 7.31
N PRO A 637 -11.84 -1.15 7.89
CA PRO A 637 -11.13 -1.58 9.10
C PRO A 637 -9.63 -1.84 8.91
N SER A 638 -9.18 -2.23 7.70
CA SER A 638 -7.75 -2.35 7.41
C SER A 638 -7.07 -0.98 7.41
N PHE A 639 -5.90 -0.87 8.03
CA PHE A 639 -5.17 0.40 8.20
C PHE A 639 -4.77 1.04 6.85
N ASP A 640 -4.59 0.21 5.83
CA ASP A 640 -4.20 0.59 4.48
C ASP A 640 -5.37 0.60 3.48
N SER A 641 -6.62 0.57 3.96
CA SER A 641 -7.81 0.68 3.11
C SER A 641 -8.80 1.71 3.63
N GLY A 642 -9.13 2.68 2.77
CA GLY A 642 -10.21 3.64 3.02
C GLY A 642 -11.59 3.15 2.56
N MET A 643 -11.71 1.95 1.99
CA MET A 643 -12.90 1.54 1.24
C MET A 643 -14.12 1.31 2.14
N PRO A 644 -15.20 2.12 2.04
CA PRO A 644 -16.39 1.90 2.84
C PRO A 644 -17.05 0.56 2.51
N LEU A 645 -17.47 -0.19 3.53
CA LEU A 645 -18.12 -1.50 3.36
C LEU A 645 -19.27 -1.50 2.33
N PRO A 646 -20.21 -0.52 2.33
CA PRO A 646 -21.26 -0.49 1.30
C PRO A 646 -20.71 -0.37 -0.12
N ARG A 647 -19.62 0.37 -0.32
CA ARG A 647 -18.96 0.49 -1.62
C ARG A 647 -18.24 -0.80 -1.99
N ARG A 648 -17.51 -1.43 -1.07
CA ARG A 648 -16.81 -2.72 -1.27
C ARG A 648 -17.77 -3.81 -1.74
N VAL A 649 -18.87 -4.05 -1.02
CA VAL A 649 -19.79 -5.13 -1.41
C VAL A 649 -20.56 -4.79 -2.70
N SER A 650 -20.80 -3.50 -2.96
CA SER A 650 -21.41 -3.06 -4.22
C SER A 650 -20.48 -3.26 -5.42
N THR A 651 -19.17 -3.01 -5.28
CA THR A 651 -18.19 -3.26 -6.35
C THR A 651 -18.04 -4.75 -6.61
N VAL A 652 -17.94 -5.59 -5.56
CA VAL A 652 -17.98 -7.06 -5.68
C VAL A 652 -19.19 -7.52 -6.51
N ALA A 653 -20.40 -7.07 -6.13
CA ALA A 653 -21.64 -7.44 -6.82
C ALA A 653 -21.68 -6.93 -8.26
N ALA A 654 -21.14 -5.73 -8.51
CA ALA A 654 -21.08 -5.13 -9.84
C ALA A 654 -20.06 -5.82 -10.75
N GLU A 655 -18.96 -6.35 -10.21
CA GLU A 655 -18.00 -7.16 -10.98
C GLU A 655 -18.39 -8.64 -11.08
N GLY A 656 -19.57 -9.00 -10.57
CA GLY A 656 -20.12 -10.35 -10.68
C GLY A 656 -19.31 -11.40 -9.91
N VAL A 657 -18.63 -11.01 -8.82
CA VAL A 657 -17.98 -11.94 -7.90
C VAL A 657 -19.04 -12.52 -6.96
N GLU A 658 -19.08 -13.85 -6.83
CA GLU A 658 -20.19 -14.55 -6.16
C GLU A 658 -19.84 -14.99 -4.72
N LEU A 659 -18.56 -15.19 -4.41
CA LEU A 659 -18.04 -15.38 -3.06
C LEU A 659 -17.00 -14.29 -2.76
N ALA A 660 -17.25 -13.47 -1.75
CA ALA A 660 -16.30 -12.47 -1.27
C ALA A 660 -15.86 -12.79 0.15
N VAL A 661 -14.55 -12.91 0.37
CA VAL A 661 -13.97 -13.10 1.70
C VAL A 661 -13.43 -11.75 2.18
N SER A 662 -13.80 -11.33 3.38
CA SER A 662 -13.18 -10.20 4.05
C SER A 662 -11.81 -10.62 4.58
N THR A 663 -10.75 -9.94 4.22
CA THR A 663 -9.39 -10.29 4.67
C THR A 663 -8.64 -9.05 5.11
N ASP A 664 -9.32 -8.15 5.81
CA ASP A 664 -8.71 -6.96 6.40
C ASP A 664 -7.49 -7.36 7.27
N HIS A 665 -6.42 -6.56 7.23
CA HIS A 665 -5.16 -6.88 7.93
C HIS A 665 -5.38 -6.96 9.44
N ASP A 666 -5.12 -8.16 9.99
CA ASP A 666 -5.21 -8.47 11.42
C ASP A 666 -6.55 -8.07 12.09
N VAL A 667 -7.63 -7.99 11.30
CA VAL A 667 -8.98 -7.66 11.75
C VAL A 667 -10.01 -8.54 11.05
N GLU A 668 -10.79 -9.32 11.82
CA GLU A 668 -11.91 -10.06 11.25
C GLU A 668 -13.10 -9.13 10.99
N THR A 669 -13.60 -9.07 9.76
CA THR A 669 -14.72 -8.17 9.40
C THR A 669 -15.93 -8.94 8.84
N ASP A 670 -17.15 -8.71 9.36
CA ASP A 670 -18.37 -9.31 8.80
C ASP A 670 -19.05 -8.41 7.74
N TYR A 671 -19.02 -8.83 6.47
CA TYR A 671 -19.67 -8.12 5.37
C TYR A 671 -21.19 -8.41 5.27
N GLN A 672 -21.68 -9.50 5.88
CA GLN A 672 -23.05 -9.98 5.72
C GLN A 672 -24.14 -8.95 6.13
N PRO A 673 -23.98 -8.15 7.20
CA PRO A 673 -24.94 -7.09 7.54
C PRO A 673 -25.09 -6.06 6.42
N THR A 674 -23.98 -5.67 5.79
CA THR A 674 -23.97 -4.69 4.70
C THR A 674 -24.60 -5.27 3.43
N VAL A 675 -24.31 -6.54 3.11
CA VAL A 675 -24.94 -7.27 1.99
C VAL A 675 -26.46 -7.29 2.14
N ARG A 676 -26.97 -7.59 3.34
CA ARG A 676 -28.42 -7.57 3.64
C ARG A 676 -29.02 -6.16 3.53
N ALA A 677 -28.34 -5.15 4.06
CA ALA A 677 -28.80 -3.77 4.01
C ALA A 677 -28.96 -3.26 2.57
N LEU A 678 -28.11 -3.71 1.66
CA LEU A 678 -28.15 -3.35 0.24
C LEU A 678 -28.99 -4.31 -0.62
N GLY A 679 -29.49 -5.42 -0.07
CA GLY A 679 -30.29 -6.41 -0.80
C GLY A 679 -29.48 -7.23 -1.81
N LEU A 680 -28.19 -7.45 -1.53
CA LEU A 680 -27.25 -8.10 -2.45
C LEU A 680 -27.15 -9.63 -2.29
N GLU A 681 -27.89 -10.23 -1.35
CA GLU A 681 -27.93 -11.70 -1.13
C GLU A 681 -28.22 -12.54 -2.38
N PRO A 682 -29.02 -12.09 -3.37
CA PRO A 682 -29.19 -12.83 -4.63
C PRO A 682 -27.94 -12.85 -5.54
N HIS A 683 -26.97 -11.98 -5.28
CA HIS A 683 -25.83 -11.72 -6.15
C HIS A 683 -24.50 -12.22 -5.59
N LEU A 684 -24.35 -12.31 -4.27
CA LEU A 684 -23.13 -12.79 -3.63
C LEU A 684 -23.37 -13.38 -2.23
N VAL A 685 -22.45 -14.23 -1.80
CA VAL A 685 -22.26 -14.71 -0.42
C VAL A 685 -20.93 -14.20 0.11
N THR A 686 -20.84 -14.01 1.43
CA THR A 686 -19.62 -13.58 2.10
C THR A 686 -19.13 -14.61 3.11
N ALA A 687 -17.81 -14.67 3.31
CA ALA A 687 -17.19 -15.40 4.42
C ALA A 687 -16.30 -14.44 5.22
N ILE A 688 -16.28 -14.61 6.54
CA ILE A 688 -15.38 -13.86 7.42
C ILE A 688 -13.99 -14.48 7.31
N GLY A 689 -12.99 -13.66 7.07
CA GLY A 689 -11.59 -14.05 7.13
C GLY A 689 -10.74 -12.93 7.72
N ALA A 690 -9.43 -13.13 7.66
CA ALA A 690 -8.40 -12.15 8.00
C ALA A 690 -7.15 -12.45 7.15
N GLU A 691 -6.39 -11.40 6.85
CA GLU A 691 -5.01 -11.54 6.41
C GLU A 691 -4.09 -11.28 7.61
N ILE A 692 -3.41 -12.33 8.09
CA ILE A 692 -2.44 -12.25 9.16
C ILE A 692 -1.12 -11.72 8.57
N THR A 693 -0.75 -10.52 9.00
CA THR A 693 0.16 -9.65 8.23
C THR A 693 1.48 -9.52 8.93
N THR A 694 2.34 -10.50 8.71
CA THR A 694 3.63 -10.52 9.39
C THR A 694 4.66 -9.69 8.65
N LEU A 695 5.50 -8.97 9.39
CA LEU A 695 6.67 -8.30 8.81
C LEU A 695 7.74 -9.32 8.37
N GLU A 696 7.80 -10.50 8.99
CA GLU A 696 8.95 -11.42 8.86
C GLU A 696 8.61 -12.79 8.27
N GLN A 697 7.34 -13.12 8.05
CA GLN A 697 6.91 -14.42 7.52
C GLN A 697 5.99 -14.25 6.30
N GLY A 698 5.85 -13.04 5.76
CA GLY A 698 4.86 -12.72 4.72
C GLY A 698 3.42 -12.78 5.23
N HIS A 699 2.46 -12.85 4.33
CA HIS A 699 1.05 -12.77 4.69
C HIS A 699 0.30 -14.09 4.52
N PHE A 700 -0.59 -14.37 5.48
CA PHE A 700 -1.37 -15.60 5.54
C PHE A 700 -2.86 -15.29 5.65
N ILE A 701 -3.66 -15.77 4.71
CA ILE A 701 -5.12 -15.60 4.73
C ILE A 701 -5.79 -16.86 5.28
N GLY A 702 -6.84 -16.65 6.09
CA GLY A 702 -7.70 -17.71 6.62
C GLY A 702 -9.19 -17.42 6.49
N PHE A 703 -10.00 -18.42 6.08
CA PHE A 703 -11.47 -18.35 6.16
C PHE A 703 -12.17 -19.73 6.09
N PRO A 704 -13.38 -19.92 6.64
CA PRO A 704 -14.14 -18.98 7.46
C PRO A 704 -13.62 -18.92 8.90
N LEU A 705 -13.51 -17.70 9.45
CA LEU A 705 -13.11 -17.43 10.83
C LEU A 705 -14.29 -16.98 11.69
N ARG A 706 -14.10 -17.01 13.01
CA ARG A 706 -15.12 -16.67 13.99
C ARG A 706 -15.00 -15.21 14.44
N TYR A 707 -15.90 -14.37 13.95
CA TYR A 707 -16.03 -12.99 14.42
C TYR A 707 -16.40 -12.88 15.91
N ASP A 708 -15.59 -12.16 16.69
CA ASP A 708 -15.86 -11.79 18.07
C ASP A 708 -16.15 -10.28 18.19
N GLU A 709 -17.41 -9.93 18.48
CA GLU A 709 -17.85 -8.53 18.62
C GLU A 709 -17.31 -7.84 19.89
N LEU A 710 -16.81 -8.60 20.86
CA LEU A 710 -16.33 -8.08 22.15
C LEU A 710 -14.82 -7.77 22.11
N ASP A 711 -14.08 -8.51 21.30
CA ASP A 711 -12.69 -8.27 21.01
C ASP A 711 -12.54 -7.10 20.01
N VAL A 712 -11.94 -6.01 20.45
CA VAL A 712 -11.79 -4.77 19.65
C VAL A 712 -10.37 -4.28 19.87
N PRO A 713 -9.59 -4.02 18.81
CA PRO A 713 -10.03 -3.91 17.40
C PRO A 713 -9.97 -5.20 16.56
N SER A 714 -9.29 -6.26 17.01
CA SER A 714 -8.96 -7.46 16.22
C SER A 714 -10.17 -8.32 15.83
N HIS A 715 -11.25 -8.27 16.61
CA HIS A 715 -12.46 -9.07 16.38
C HIS A 715 -12.22 -10.58 16.29
N GLY A 716 -11.20 -11.10 16.98
CA GLY A 716 -10.80 -12.51 16.96
C GLY A 716 -9.53 -12.82 16.16
N ALA A 717 -8.99 -11.85 15.41
CA ALA A 717 -7.74 -12.04 14.67
C ALA A 717 -6.56 -12.40 15.58
N HIS A 718 -5.68 -13.26 15.07
CA HIS A 718 -4.59 -13.84 15.84
C HIS A 718 -3.34 -12.94 15.87
N ASP A 719 -2.79 -12.72 17.07
CA ASP A 719 -1.50 -12.05 17.26
C ASP A 719 -0.34 -13.01 16.90
N TRP A 720 0.31 -12.71 15.78
CA TRP A 720 1.40 -13.48 15.18
C TRP A 720 2.79 -13.13 15.73
N THR A 721 2.91 -12.13 16.60
CA THR A 721 4.21 -11.60 17.05
C THR A 721 5.09 -12.71 17.63
N CYS A 722 6.36 -12.75 17.19
CA CYS A 722 7.33 -13.78 17.58
C CYS A 722 6.95 -15.23 17.22
N GLU A 723 6.04 -15.47 16.27
CA GLU A 723 5.64 -16.81 15.86
C GLU A 723 6.21 -17.22 14.50
N PRO A 724 6.69 -18.47 14.34
CA PRO A 724 7.04 -19.01 13.03
C PRO A 724 5.78 -19.26 12.20
N GLY A 725 5.90 -19.23 10.86
CA GLY A 725 4.77 -19.44 9.94
C GLY A 725 3.93 -20.70 10.21
N GLY A 726 4.52 -21.77 10.72
CA GLY A 726 3.77 -22.98 11.11
C GLY A 726 2.79 -22.75 12.26
N THR A 727 3.21 -22.03 13.30
CA THR A 727 2.35 -21.69 14.44
C THR A 727 1.21 -20.78 14.00
N ILE A 728 1.50 -19.81 13.13
CA ILE A 728 0.49 -18.90 12.57
C ILE A 728 -0.59 -19.68 11.81
N LEU A 729 -0.19 -20.61 10.94
CA LEU A 729 -1.13 -21.46 10.20
C LEU A 729 -1.99 -22.33 11.11
N ASP A 730 -1.42 -22.86 12.18
CA ASP A 730 -2.16 -23.66 13.17
C ASP A 730 -3.14 -22.80 13.99
N ALA A 731 -2.76 -21.56 14.32
CA ALA A 731 -3.62 -20.60 14.99
C ALA A 731 -4.82 -20.22 14.13
N ILE A 732 -4.61 -19.88 12.86
CA ILE A 732 -5.69 -19.61 11.89
C ILE A 732 -6.69 -20.77 11.84
N ARG A 733 -6.20 -22.01 11.80
CA ARG A 733 -7.06 -23.20 11.81
C ARG A 733 -7.87 -23.35 13.10
N ALA A 734 -7.28 -22.98 14.23
CA ALA A 734 -7.94 -23.03 15.53
C ALA A 734 -9.04 -21.96 15.68
N SER A 735 -8.91 -20.82 15.00
CA SER A 735 -9.86 -19.69 15.00
C SER A 735 -11.09 -19.89 14.10
N GLY A 736 -11.25 -21.07 13.48
CA GLY A 736 -12.38 -21.34 12.60
C GLY A 736 -13.75 -21.25 13.27
N ASP A 737 -14.78 -20.92 12.48
CA ASP A 737 -16.17 -20.79 12.95
C ASP A 737 -16.86 -22.13 13.35
N GLY A 738 -16.16 -23.25 13.16
CA GLY A 738 -16.62 -24.60 13.48
C GLY A 738 -17.46 -25.26 12.39
N THR A 739 -17.71 -24.61 11.24
CA THR A 739 -18.47 -25.17 10.12
C THR A 739 -17.63 -26.06 9.21
N VAL A 740 -16.37 -25.67 9.00
CA VAL A 740 -15.34 -26.40 8.24
C VAL A 740 -13.96 -25.97 8.78
N ALA A 741 -12.94 -26.80 8.63
CA ALA A 741 -11.57 -26.34 8.90
C ALA A 741 -11.22 -25.18 7.94
N PRO A 742 -10.74 -24.02 8.44
CA PRO A 742 -10.42 -22.87 7.61
C PRO A 742 -9.47 -23.23 6.46
N LEU A 743 -9.73 -22.67 5.28
CA LEU A 743 -8.79 -22.67 4.16
C LEU A 743 -7.66 -21.70 4.50
N THR A 744 -6.41 -22.18 4.46
CA THR A 744 -5.24 -21.32 4.64
C THR A 744 -4.56 -21.03 3.31
N ILE A 745 -4.26 -19.77 3.05
CA ILE A 745 -3.67 -19.29 1.79
C ILE A 745 -2.41 -18.50 2.09
N VAL A 746 -1.30 -18.80 1.40
CA VAL A 746 -0.15 -17.89 1.35
C VAL A 746 -0.40 -16.84 0.28
N ALA A 747 -0.53 -15.58 0.69
CA ALA A 747 -0.74 -14.45 -0.22
C ALA A 747 0.59 -14.04 -0.87
N HIS A 748 0.52 -13.55 -2.11
CA HIS A 748 1.63 -13.00 -2.91
C HIS A 748 3.03 -13.54 -2.54
N PRO A 749 3.29 -14.86 -2.71
CA PRO A 749 4.42 -15.57 -2.10
C PRO A 749 5.81 -15.08 -2.51
N ARG A 750 5.92 -14.42 -3.66
CA ARG A 750 7.16 -13.91 -4.28
C ARG A 750 7.18 -12.38 -4.37
N ASP A 751 6.46 -11.71 -3.46
CA ASP A 751 6.42 -10.24 -3.44
C ASP A 751 7.41 -9.62 -2.47
N GLY A 752 8.66 -10.07 -2.55
CA GLY A 752 9.77 -9.54 -1.76
C GLY A 752 9.49 -9.62 -0.25
N PHE A 753 9.40 -8.47 0.39
CA PHE A 753 9.19 -8.39 1.84
C PHE A 753 7.80 -8.91 2.26
N PHE A 754 6.79 -8.87 1.39
CA PHE A 754 5.45 -9.36 1.73
C PHE A 754 5.25 -10.85 1.40
N GLY A 755 6.20 -11.47 0.67
CA GLY A 755 6.08 -12.84 0.18
C GLY A 755 6.79 -13.86 1.06
N TYR A 756 6.03 -14.83 1.62
CA TYR A 756 6.59 -15.87 2.49
C TYR A 756 7.77 -16.65 1.87
N ILE A 757 7.70 -16.97 0.57
CA ILE A 757 8.71 -17.77 -0.10
C ILE A 757 10.00 -16.96 -0.33
N ASP A 758 9.88 -15.66 -0.60
CA ASP A 758 11.03 -14.75 -0.70
C ASP A 758 11.67 -14.47 0.67
N GLN A 759 10.84 -14.25 1.70
CA GLN A 759 11.30 -14.07 3.09
C GLN A 759 12.07 -15.29 3.61
N LEU A 760 11.70 -16.50 3.19
CA LEU A 760 12.41 -17.74 3.51
C LEU A 760 13.69 -17.96 2.68
N GLY A 761 14.02 -17.10 1.72
CA GLY A 761 15.20 -17.25 0.86
C GLY A 761 15.18 -18.52 -0.01
N VAL A 762 13.99 -18.97 -0.43
CA VAL A 762 13.85 -20.23 -1.19
C VAL A 762 14.32 -20.06 -2.64
N ASP A 763 15.28 -20.89 -3.02
CA ASP A 763 15.80 -20.95 -4.39
C ASP A 763 14.76 -21.51 -5.37
N THR A 764 14.51 -20.82 -6.49
CA THR A 764 13.49 -21.26 -7.48
C THR A 764 13.86 -22.57 -8.20
N TYR A 765 15.14 -22.89 -8.38
CA TYR A 765 15.57 -24.07 -9.13
C TYR A 765 15.83 -25.27 -8.23
N THR A 766 16.57 -25.07 -7.14
CA THR A 766 16.93 -26.17 -6.23
C THR A 766 15.83 -26.45 -5.23
N MET A 767 14.97 -25.47 -4.93
CA MET A 767 14.00 -25.53 -3.82
C MET A 767 14.66 -25.77 -2.47
N ASP A 768 15.93 -25.40 -2.37
CA ASP A 768 16.67 -25.36 -1.12
C ASP A 768 16.42 -24.01 -0.46
N ARG A 769 16.43 -24.04 0.86
CA ARG A 769 16.48 -22.83 1.68
C ARG A 769 17.92 -22.58 2.09
N THR A 770 18.37 -21.35 1.92
CA THR A 770 19.60 -20.87 2.51
C THR A 770 19.24 -19.71 3.42
N PRO A 771 19.34 -19.87 4.76
CA PRO A 771 19.11 -18.78 5.67
C PRO A 771 19.92 -17.57 5.23
N THR A 772 19.22 -16.49 4.93
CA THR A 772 19.88 -15.21 4.77
C THR A 772 20.46 -14.78 6.12
N PHE A 773 21.36 -13.80 6.10
CA PHE A 773 21.93 -13.24 7.32
C PHE A 773 20.88 -12.82 8.36
N LEU A 774 19.71 -12.37 7.89
CA LEU A 774 18.58 -11.95 8.71
C LEU A 774 17.95 -13.15 9.41
N GLU A 775 17.75 -14.23 8.67
CA GLU A 775 17.19 -15.47 9.19
C GLU A 775 18.14 -16.16 10.19
N GLU A 776 19.46 -16.09 9.98
CA GLU A 776 20.45 -16.74 10.85
C GLU A 776 20.44 -16.22 12.30
N ASN A 777 19.86 -15.05 12.55
CA ASN A 777 19.78 -14.42 13.87
C ASN A 777 18.35 -14.26 14.40
N ASN A 778 17.34 -14.60 13.60
CA ASN A 778 15.94 -14.48 14.00
C ASN A 778 15.28 -15.87 14.14
N PRO A 779 14.92 -16.28 15.37
CA PRO A 779 14.41 -17.62 15.64
C PRO A 779 13.03 -17.91 15.04
N VAL A 780 12.26 -16.91 14.58
CA VAL A 780 10.98 -17.20 13.88
C VAL A 780 11.20 -17.92 12.55
N PHE A 781 12.40 -17.81 11.98
CA PHE A 781 12.79 -18.49 10.74
C PHE A 781 13.39 -19.88 10.96
N ARG A 782 13.35 -20.45 12.17
CA ARG A 782 13.87 -21.82 12.41
C ARG A 782 13.25 -22.88 11.53
N THR A 783 11.97 -22.70 11.23
CA THR A 783 11.15 -23.66 10.48
C THR A 783 10.52 -23.00 9.27
N ALA A 784 10.08 -23.80 8.32
CA ALA A 784 9.35 -23.35 7.15
C ALA A 784 8.19 -24.30 6.90
N SER A 785 6.98 -23.87 7.27
CA SER A 785 5.78 -24.70 7.14
C SER A 785 5.28 -24.67 5.70
N CYS A 786 5.04 -25.86 5.16
CA CYS A 786 4.40 -26.05 3.85
C CYS A 786 3.00 -26.64 3.99
N ASP A 787 2.42 -26.53 5.19
CA ASP A 787 1.13 -27.14 5.51
C ASP A 787 0.02 -26.09 5.38
N PHE A 788 -0.03 -25.41 4.22
CA PHE A 788 -1.13 -24.54 3.82
C PHE A 788 -1.92 -25.13 2.65
N ASP A 789 -3.19 -24.76 2.52
CA ASP A 789 -4.10 -25.37 1.55
C ASP A 789 -3.96 -24.76 0.14
N ALA A 790 -3.72 -23.46 0.06
CA ALA A 790 -3.66 -22.73 -1.21
C ALA A 790 -2.55 -21.66 -1.22
N MET A 791 -2.25 -21.14 -2.41
CA MET A 791 -1.28 -20.06 -2.59
C MET A 791 -1.65 -19.21 -3.80
N GLU A 792 -1.43 -17.91 -3.69
CA GLU A 792 -1.66 -17.01 -4.82
C GLU A 792 -0.59 -17.18 -5.90
N ILE A 793 -1.04 -17.28 -7.15
CA ILE A 793 -0.17 -17.34 -8.34
C ILE A 793 -0.25 -16.07 -9.19
N ILE A 794 -1.30 -15.27 -8.96
CA ILE A 794 -1.49 -13.92 -9.49
C ILE A 794 -2.16 -13.12 -8.37
N ASN A 795 -1.46 -12.12 -7.86
CA ASN A 795 -1.98 -11.19 -6.88
C ASN A 795 -2.22 -9.83 -7.56
N GLY A 796 -3.45 -9.31 -7.46
CA GLY A 796 -3.81 -8.02 -8.04
C GLY A 796 -3.34 -7.87 -9.49
N LYS A 797 -2.68 -6.75 -9.81
CA LYS A 797 -2.19 -6.43 -11.17
C LYS A 797 -0.70 -6.73 -11.37
N ARG A 798 -0.09 -7.60 -10.54
CA ARG A 798 1.34 -7.92 -10.51
C ARG A 798 1.76 -8.96 -11.54
N PHE A 799 1.60 -8.62 -12.82
CA PHE A 799 2.02 -9.48 -13.93
C PHE A 799 3.54 -9.69 -13.99
N ASP A 800 4.33 -8.81 -13.37
CA ASP A 800 5.78 -8.90 -13.22
C ASP A 800 6.24 -10.14 -12.42
N LEU A 801 5.35 -10.71 -11.59
CA LEU A 801 5.64 -11.88 -10.76
C LEU A 801 5.12 -13.20 -11.37
N VAL A 802 4.48 -13.17 -12.54
CA VAL A 802 3.83 -14.36 -13.11
C VAL A 802 4.85 -15.30 -13.76
N ARG A 803 5.84 -14.76 -14.47
CA ARG A 803 6.86 -15.52 -15.24
C ARG A 803 8.27 -15.06 -14.89
N THR A 804 9.20 -16.02 -14.78
CA THR A 804 10.63 -15.70 -14.73
C THR A 804 11.06 -15.13 -16.08
N PRO A 805 11.57 -13.90 -16.16
CA PRO A 805 11.99 -13.31 -17.42
C PRO A 805 13.27 -13.96 -17.93
N SER A 806 13.48 -13.90 -19.24
CA SER A 806 14.75 -14.26 -19.88
C SER A 806 15.80 -13.15 -19.72
N LEU A 807 17.07 -13.51 -19.94
CA LEU A 807 18.19 -12.59 -19.95
C LEU A 807 17.96 -11.43 -20.93
N ALA A 808 17.51 -11.73 -22.15
CA ALA A 808 17.25 -10.71 -23.16
C ALA A 808 16.15 -9.73 -22.71
N GLU A 809 15.08 -10.20 -22.09
CA GLU A 809 13.97 -9.34 -21.65
C GLU A 809 14.40 -8.37 -20.55
N VAL A 810 15.11 -8.85 -19.54
CA VAL A 810 15.61 -7.99 -18.45
C VAL A 810 16.61 -6.98 -18.99
N VAL A 811 17.56 -7.41 -19.81
CA VAL A 811 18.61 -6.52 -20.32
C VAL A 811 18.04 -5.49 -21.30
N ASP A 812 17.17 -5.90 -22.23
CA ASP A 812 16.53 -4.99 -23.18
C ASP A 812 15.71 -3.93 -22.43
N TRP A 813 14.89 -4.34 -21.44
CA TRP A 813 14.12 -3.43 -20.60
C TRP A 813 14.98 -2.36 -19.92
N ASN A 814 15.98 -2.78 -19.14
CA ASN A 814 16.76 -1.84 -18.32
C ASN A 814 17.58 -0.88 -19.21
N ARG A 815 18.11 -1.34 -20.35
CA ARG A 815 18.81 -0.47 -21.32
C ARG A 815 17.87 0.55 -21.97
N CYS A 816 16.72 0.07 -22.44
CA CYS A 816 15.69 0.90 -23.07
C CYS A 816 15.20 1.98 -22.10
N LEU A 817 14.88 1.59 -20.86
CA LEU A 817 14.43 2.51 -19.82
C LEU A 817 15.51 3.54 -19.46
N ALA A 818 16.77 3.12 -19.33
CA ALA A 818 17.88 4.03 -19.05
C ALA A 818 18.07 5.09 -20.16
N ARG A 819 18.06 4.66 -21.43
CA ARG A 819 18.15 5.59 -22.59
C ARG A 819 16.95 6.51 -22.68
N LEU A 820 15.75 5.98 -22.43
CA LEU A 820 14.52 6.77 -22.40
C LEU A 820 14.54 7.82 -21.27
N ASN A 821 15.02 7.46 -20.09
CA ASN A 821 15.18 8.40 -18.98
C ASN A 821 16.23 9.48 -19.28
N ALA A 822 17.32 9.12 -19.97
CA ALA A 822 18.35 10.07 -20.41
C ALA A 822 17.94 10.98 -21.57
N ALA A 823 16.90 10.62 -22.35
CA ALA A 823 16.46 11.39 -23.50
C ALA A 823 16.02 12.82 -23.11
N GLY A 824 16.58 13.83 -23.77
CA GLY A 824 16.28 15.25 -23.59
C GLY A 824 15.43 15.85 -24.72
N SER A 825 15.19 15.10 -25.79
CA SER A 825 14.41 15.53 -26.95
C SER A 825 13.47 14.45 -27.48
N ALA A 826 12.43 14.86 -28.21
CA ALA A 826 11.49 13.97 -28.90
C ALA A 826 12.20 12.92 -29.80
N ALA A 827 13.24 13.33 -30.52
CA ALA A 827 13.98 12.43 -31.41
C ALA A 827 14.79 11.38 -30.63
N GLU A 828 15.34 11.74 -29.48
CA GLU A 828 16.05 10.79 -28.60
C GLU A 828 15.07 9.81 -27.95
N VAL A 829 13.85 10.24 -27.60
CA VAL A 829 12.79 9.36 -27.09
C VAL A 829 12.43 8.29 -28.12
N GLU A 830 12.22 8.68 -29.38
CA GLU A 830 11.89 7.75 -30.47
C GLU A 830 13.04 6.78 -30.79
N ALA A 831 14.30 7.19 -30.58
CA ALA A 831 15.49 6.39 -30.84
C ALA A 831 15.96 5.54 -29.63
N ALA A 832 15.33 5.67 -28.46
CA ALA A 832 15.84 5.12 -27.21
C ALA A 832 15.94 3.57 -27.17
N CYS A 833 15.10 2.88 -27.93
CA CYS A 833 14.88 1.42 -27.78
C CYS A 833 14.95 0.68 -29.13
N PRO A 834 16.12 0.63 -29.80
CA PRO A 834 16.28 -0.10 -31.06
C PRO A 834 16.02 -1.61 -30.94
N GLU A 835 16.16 -2.18 -29.73
CA GLU A 835 15.93 -3.60 -29.43
C GLU A 835 14.47 -4.02 -29.60
N VAL A 836 13.53 -3.07 -29.52
CA VAL A 836 12.08 -3.34 -29.58
C VAL A 836 11.45 -2.49 -30.69
N ALA A 837 11.97 -2.54 -31.91
CA ALA A 837 11.52 -1.69 -33.01
C ALA A 837 9.99 -1.64 -33.18
N GLY A 838 9.43 -0.44 -33.34
CA GLY A 838 7.99 -0.25 -33.55
C GLY A 838 7.11 -0.32 -32.30
N TRP A 839 7.72 -0.41 -31.11
CA TRP A 839 7.01 -0.40 -29.82
C TRP A 839 6.19 0.87 -29.56
N LEU A 840 6.69 2.04 -30.00
CA LEU A 840 6.01 3.32 -29.80
C LEU A 840 4.90 3.49 -30.84
N ARG A 841 3.65 3.37 -30.40
CA ARG A 841 2.47 3.48 -31.29
C ARG A 841 2.27 4.87 -31.91
N ALA A 842 2.65 5.93 -31.20
CA ALA A 842 2.45 7.31 -31.64
C ALA A 842 3.73 8.16 -31.48
N PRO A 843 4.14 8.93 -32.52
CA PRO A 843 5.34 9.75 -32.47
C PRO A 843 5.20 10.92 -31.49
N CYS A 844 6.33 11.49 -31.07
CA CYS A 844 6.42 12.64 -30.16
C CYS A 844 6.08 13.99 -30.83
N ALA A 845 5.02 14.04 -31.64
CA ALA A 845 4.65 15.25 -32.38
C ALA A 845 4.19 16.39 -31.44
N LEU A 846 4.69 17.60 -31.66
CA LEU A 846 4.25 18.81 -30.95
C LEU A 846 2.83 19.22 -31.41
N PRO A 847 1.91 19.55 -30.48
CA PRO A 847 0.61 20.09 -30.86
C PRO A 847 0.76 21.44 -31.59
N GLY A 848 0.18 21.55 -32.79
CA GLY A 848 -0.11 22.85 -33.42
C GLY A 848 1.06 23.64 -34.02
N GLY A 849 2.19 23.01 -34.39
CA GLY A 849 3.30 23.73 -35.04
C GLY A 849 4.02 24.72 -34.11
N ALA A 850 4.04 24.40 -32.80
CA ALA A 850 4.73 25.16 -31.77
C ALA A 850 6.22 25.40 -32.11
N THR A 851 6.71 26.53 -31.61
CA THR A 851 8.00 27.17 -31.92
C THR A 851 9.19 26.21 -31.98
N SER A 852 10.08 26.43 -32.96
CA SER A 852 11.33 25.66 -33.16
C SER A 852 12.41 25.90 -32.09
N ASP A 853 12.08 26.51 -30.95
CA ASP A 853 13.02 26.75 -29.85
C ASP A 853 13.03 25.56 -28.89
N PRO A 854 14.09 24.73 -28.88
CA PRO A 854 14.18 23.52 -28.06
C PRO A 854 14.19 23.81 -26.55
N GLY A 855 14.53 25.03 -26.13
CA GLY A 855 14.60 25.43 -24.73
C GLY A 855 13.31 26.01 -24.16
N SER A 856 12.26 26.15 -24.98
CA SER A 856 10.97 26.68 -24.51
C SER A 856 10.26 25.70 -23.57
N ALA A 857 9.61 26.21 -22.53
CA ALA A 857 8.90 25.38 -21.55
C ALA A 857 7.81 24.50 -22.19
N ALA A 858 7.14 24.97 -23.25
CA ALA A 858 6.16 24.18 -24.00
C ALA A 858 6.78 22.93 -24.65
N VAL A 859 8.01 23.03 -25.16
CA VAL A 859 8.75 21.88 -25.72
C VAL A 859 9.20 20.92 -24.62
N LEU A 860 9.63 21.43 -23.46
CA LEU A 860 9.99 20.60 -22.29
C LEU A 860 8.79 19.81 -21.77
N VAL A 861 7.63 20.46 -21.62
CA VAL A 861 6.37 19.80 -21.20
C VAL A 861 5.96 18.74 -22.21
N ALA A 862 5.95 19.06 -23.50
CA ALA A 862 5.61 18.09 -24.54
C ALA A 862 6.58 16.90 -24.60
N THR A 863 7.86 17.12 -24.33
CA THR A 863 8.89 16.07 -24.24
C THR A 863 8.67 15.20 -23.01
N ALA A 864 8.39 15.78 -21.84
CA ALA A 864 8.06 15.04 -20.62
C ALA A 864 6.80 14.18 -20.81
N ASP A 865 5.75 14.75 -21.42
CA ASP A 865 4.53 14.01 -21.77
C ASP A 865 4.82 12.87 -22.73
N CYS A 866 5.69 13.09 -23.73
CA CYS A 866 6.09 12.01 -24.63
C CYS A 866 6.84 10.91 -23.88
N LYS A 867 7.81 11.27 -23.03
CA LYS A 867 8.56 10.33 -22.19
C LYS A 867 7.63 9.48 -21.32
N ARG A 868 6.60 10.07 -20.70
CA ARG A 868 5.63 9.31 -19.90
C ARG A 868 4.87 8.29 -20.75
N ARG A 869 4.33 8.68 -21.91
CA ARG A 869 3.66 7.73 -22.83
C ARG A 869 4.61 6.62 -23.32
N ALA A 870 5.83 7.03 -23.67
CA ALA A 870 6.90 6.15 -24.10
C ALA A 870 7.28 5.13 -22.98
N ARG A 871 7.23 5.49 -21.69
CA ARG A 871 7.44 4.51 -20.63
C ARG A 871 6.34 3.46 -20.58
N THR A 872 5.07 3.85 -20.68
CA THR A 872 3.94 2.91 -20.68
C THR A 872 3.94 1.97 -21.89
N GLU A 873 4.20 2.49 -23.09
CA GLU A 873 4.24 1.67 -24.31
C GLU A 873 5.45 0.71 -24.33
N LEU A 874 6.60 1.14 -23.79
CA LEU A 874 7.77 0.26 -23.61
C LEU A 874 7.43 -0.85 -22.61
N ALA A 875 6.84 -0.49 -21.47
CA ALA A 875 6.45 -1.44 -20.43
C ALA A 875 5.49 -2.49 -20.97
N TRP A 876 4.46 -2.09 -21.73
CA TRP A 876 3.58 -3.02 -22.41
C TRP A 876 4.30 -3.93 -23.42
N ALA A 877 5.20 -3.37 -24.22
CA ALA A 877 5.93 -4.14 -25.22
C ALA A 877 6.82 -5.24 -24.60
N LEU A 878 7.49 -4.94 -23.48
CA LEU A 878 8.33 -5.90 -22.78
C LEU A 878 7.51 -6.88 -21.92
N MET A 879 6.45 -6.42 -21.24
CA MET A 879 5.56 -7.29 -20.47
C MET A 879 4.98 -8.41 -21.34
N LYS A 880 4.55 -8.08 -22.58
CA LYS A 880 4.08 -9.09 -23.54
C LYS A 880 5.11 -10.17 -23.82
N ARG A 881 6.40 -9.81 -23.96
CA ARG A 881 7.47 -10.79 -24.19
C ARG A 881 7.60 -11.71 -22.97
N VAL A 882 7.71 -11.12 -21.78
CA VAL A 882 7.87 -11.86 -20.51
C VAL A 882 6.72 -12.85 -20.28
N LEU A 883 5.48 -12.45 -20.58
CA LEU A 883 4.31 -13.34 -20.48
C LEU A 883 4.26 -14.40 -21.60
N ALA A 884 4.63 -14.04 -22.83
CA ALA A 884 4.56 -14.91 -24.02
C ALA A 884 5.80 -15.79 -24.18
N ARG A 885 5.85 -16.90 -23.42
CA ARG A 885 7.02 -17.77 -23.43
C ARG A 885 7.09 -18.69 -24.65
N THR A 886 8.20 -18.71 -25.37
CA THR A 886 8.44 -19.70 -26.43
C THR A 886 8.73 -21.10 -25.85
N PRO A 887 8.55 -22.19 -26.64
CA PRO A 887 8.96 -23.52 -26.20
C PRO A 887 10.44 -23.61 -25.80
N ASP A 888 11.33 -22.90 -26.52
CA ASP A 888 12.76 -22.91 -26.25
C ASP A 888 13.10 -22.16 -24.95
N GLU A 889 12.52 -20.98 -24.71
CA GLU A 889 12.64 -20.25 -23.42
C GLU A 889 12.10 -21.08 -22.25
N GLN A 890 10.97 -21.78 -22.44
CA GLN A 890 10.45 -22.70 -21.44
C GLN A 890 11.42 -23.84 -21.16
N ASP A 891 11.93 -24.50 -22.20
CA ASP A 891 12.84 -25.62 -22.03
C ASP A 891 14.16 -25.17 -21.38
N ARG A 892 14.62 -23.95 -21.66
CA ARG A 892 15.79 -23.32 -21.02
C ARG A 892 15.56 -23.06 -19.54
N ASN A 893 14.49 -22.35 -19.18
CA ASN A 893 14.14 -22.10 -17.79
C ASN A 893 13.93 -23.43 -17.03
N TRP A 894 13.13 -24.34 -17.60
CA TRP A 894 12.78 -25.62 -16.99
C TRP A 894 13.98 -26.54 -16.77
N SER A 895 14.95 -26.53 -17.71
CA SER A 895 16.13 -27.39 -17.65
C SER A 895 17.35 -26.69 -17.04
N PHE A 896 17.18 -25.47 -16.51
CA PHE A 896 18.26 -24.74 -15.84
C PHE A 896 18.71 -25.51 -14.60
N SER A 897 20.00 -25.85 -14.54
CA SER A 897 20.56 -26.74 -13.51
C SER A 897 21.37 -26.00 -12.45
N GLY A 898 21.49 -24.67 -12.54
CA GLY A 898 22.14 -23.84 -11.55
C GLY A 898 21.20 -23.40 -10.44
N THR A 899 21.68 -22.49 -9.60
CA THR A 899 20.94 -21.79 -8.56
C THR A 899 20.37 -20.47 -9.08
N SER A 900 19.52 -19.83 -8.30
CA SER A 900 19.02 -18.48 -8.55
C SER A 900 20.17 -17.47 -8.63
N ALA A 901 21.21 -17.65 -7.81
CA ALA A 901 22.42 -16.83 -7.87
C ALA A 901 23.17 -17.01 -9.19
N ASP A 902 23.35 -18.26 -9.65
CA ASP A 902 23.98 -18.55 -10.95
C ASP A 902 23.21 -17.91 -12.11
N SER A 903 21.87 -17.91 -12.05
CA SER A 903 21.01 -17.26 -13.05
C SER A 903 21.10 -15.73 -12.99
N GLN A 904 21.14 -15.13 -11.79
CA GLN A 904 21.27 -13.67 -11.60
C GLN A 904 22.61 -13.14 -12.14
N GLU A 905 23.71 -13.87 -11.95
CA GLU A 905 25.03 -13.48 -12.47
C GLU A 905 25.04 -13.33 -14.00
N LEU A 906 24.18 -14.06 -14.71
CA LEU A 906 24.11 -14.00 -16.18
C LEU A 906 23.47 -12.70 -16.70
N CYS A 907 22.55 -12.09 -15.95
CA CYS A 907 21.68 -11.03 -16.48
C CYS A 907 22.02 -9.60 -16.02
N GLY A 908 23.26 -9.36 -15.56
CA GLY A 908 23.77 -8.02 -15.21
C GLY A 908 23.93 -7.10 -16.44
N PRO A 909 23.12 -6.04 -16.61
CA PRO A 909 23.15 -5.21 -17.83
C PRO A 909 24.49 -4.49 -18.03
N ALA A 910 25.14 -4.08 -16.94
CA ALA A 910 26.43 -3.38 -16.96
C ALA A 910 27.56 -4.28 -17.50
N ALA A 911 27.54 -5.57 -17.19
CA ALA A 911 28.54 -6.54 -17.64
C ALA A 911 28.43 -6.85 -19.14
N LEU A 912 27.23 -6.70 -19.71
CA LEU A 912 26.92 -7.05 -21.10
C LEU A 912 27.10 -5.86 -22.08
N GLY A 913 27.45 -4.67 -21.59
CA GLY A 913 27.68 -3.47 -22.40
C GLY A 913 26.43 -2.97 -23.16
N ASP A 914 26.62 -2.28 -24.29
CA ASP A 914 25.53 -1.75 -25.14
C ASP A 914 25.18 -2.65 -26.35
N GLY A 915 25.94 -3.73 -26.58
CA GLY A 915 25.69 -4.64 -27.69
C GLY A 915 24.46 -5.54 -27.48
N PRO A 916 23.88 -6.12 -28.56
CA PRO A 916 22.77 -7.06 -28.41
C PRO A 916 23.18 -8.27 -27.56
N VAL A 917 22.25 -8.80 -26.77
CA VAL A 917 22.47 -10.04 -26.03
C VAL A 917 22.80 -11.17 -27.01
N ALA A 918 23.86 -11.92 -26.73
CA ALA A 918 24.35 -12.99 -27.59
C ALA A 918 23.27 -14.06 -27.79
N GLU A 919 23.03 -14.48 -29.03
CA GLU A 919 21.93 -15.38 -29.42
C GLU A 919 21.82 -16.64 -28.56
N GLY A 920 22.95 -17.29 -28.24
CA GLY A 920 22.97 -18.51 -27.43
C GLY A 920 22.67 -18.32 -25.93
N ALA A 921 22.57 -17.08 -25.43
CA ALA A 921 22.31 -16.76 -24.03
C ALA A 921 20.99 -15.99 -23.82
N ARG A 922 20.30 -15.58 -24.90
CA ARG A 922 19.11 -14.71 -24.83
C ARG A 922 18.00 -15.32 -23.98
N ASP A 923 17.80 -16.62 -24.14
CA ASP A 923 16.70 -17.37 -23.56
C ASP A 923 17.06 -18.00 -22.20
N GLU A 924 18.30 -17.80 -21.72
CA GLU A 924 18.66 -18.21 -20.36
C GLU A 924 17.83 -17.40 -19.36
N PRO A 925 17.37 -18.01 -18.26
CA PRO A 925 16.48 -17.33 -17.32
C PRO A 925 17.25 -16.30 -16.47
N CYS A 926 16.55 -15.28 -16.00
CA CYS A 926 17.05 -14.25 -15.10
C CYS A 926 16.18 -14.13 -13.85
N THR A 927 16.66 -14.62 -12.71
CA THR A 927 15.87 -14.77 -11.47
C THR A 927 16.00 -13.61 -10.49
N TYR A 928 16.25 -12.39 -10.94
CA TYR A 928 15.99 -11.22 -10.09
C TYR A 928 14.49 -11.06 -9.78
N ARG A 929 13.63 -11.65 -10.62
CA ARG A 929 12.18 -11.80 -10.40
C ARG A 929 11.78 -13.23 -10.75
N ALA A 930 11.65 -14.10 -9.75
CA ALA A 930 11.19 -15.46 -9.96
C ALA A 930 9.68 -15.47 -10.27
N GLY A 931 9.27 -16.23 -11.28
CA GLY A 931 7.87 -16.34 -11.70
C GLY A 931 7.11 -17.37 -10.88
N GLN A 932 5.98 -16.97 -10.30
CA GLN A 932 5.12 -17.84 -9.48
C GLN A 932 4.56 -19.03 -10.26
N VAL A 933 4.24 -18.86 -11.56
CA VAL A 933 3.79 -19.99 -12.41
C VAL A 933 4.91 -21.01 -12.64
N ASP A 934 6.15 -20.53 -12.75
CA ASP A 934 7.30 -21.38 -13.01
C ASP A 934 7.73 -22.14 -11.75
N ASP A 935 7.62 -21.51 -10.58
CA ASP A 935 7.76 -22.17 -9.28
C ASP A 935 6.68 -23.23 -9.10
N TYR A 936 5.43 -22.91 -9.45
CA TYR A 936 4.33 -23.85 -9.33
C TYR A 936 4.59 -25.15 -10.10
N PHE A 937 5.09 -25.08 -11.34
CA PHE A 937 5.44 -26.27 -12.11
C PHE A 937 6.50 -27.13 -11.41
N ARG A 938 7.46 -26.52 -10.73
CA ARG A 938 8.49 -27.23 -9.96
C ARG A 938 7.94 -27.82 -8.67
N TYR A 939 7.01 -27.14 -8.01
CA TYR A 939 6.28 -27.67 -6.86
C TYR A 939 5.51 -28.95 -7.20
N LEU A 940 4.85 -28.98 -8.37
CA LEU A 940 4.13 -30.17 -8.85
C LEU A 940 5.04 -31.39 -9.06
N GLU A 941 6.27 -31.22 -9.56
CA GLU A 941 7.23 -32.33 -9.73
C GLU A 941 7.75 -32.89 -8.39
N ARG A 942 7.61 -32.14 -7.30
CA ARG A 942 8.04 -32.51 -5.93
C ARG A 942 6.87 -32.90 -5.02
N GLY A 943 5.64 -32.99 -5.54
CA GLY A 943 4.48 -33.35 -4.73
C GLY A 943 4.11 -32.30 -3.69
N PHE A 944 4.54 -31.05 -3.88
CA PHE A 944 4.03 -29.90 -3.15
C PHE A 944 2.87 -29.31 -3.94
N LEU A 945 1.65 -29.56 -3.47
CA LEU A 945 0.43 -29.40 -4.28
C LEU A 945 -0.58 -28.41 -3.64
N PRO A 946 -0.19 -27.23 -3.15
CA PRO A 946 -1.19 -26.24 -2.72
C PRO A 946 -2.06 -25.84 -3.92
N ALA A 947 -3.35 -25.65 -3.68
CA ALA A 947 -4.26 -25.15 -4.71
C ALA A 947 -3.80 -23.75 -5.15
N GLN A 948 -3.71 -23.53 -6.46
CA GLN A 948 -3.36 -22.21 -6.98
C GLN A 948 -4.62 -21.36 -7.08
N VAL A 949 -4.55 -20.19 -6.46
CA VAL A 949 -5.64 -19.21 -6.40
C VAL A 949 -5.15 -17.85 -6.85
N ALA A 950 -6.07 -16.93 -7.09
CA ALA A 950 -5.81 -15.55 -7.44
C ALA A 950 -6.97 -14.67 -6.95
N SER A 951 -6.60 -13.49 -6.48
CA SER A 951 -7.51 -12.53 -5.86
C SER A 951 -7.06 -11.10 -6.19
N SER A 952 -7.96 -10.12 -6.02
CA SER A 952 -7.71 -8.75 -6.48
C SER A 952 -6.74 -7.97 -5.62
N ASP A 953 -6.58 -8.36 -4.35
CA ASP A 953 -5.84 -7.57 -3.36
C ASP A 953 -6.34 -6.11 -3.31
N GLY A 954 -7.66 -5.99 -3.31
CA GLY A 954 -8.33 -4.73 -3.54
C GLY A 954 -8.34 -3.87 -2.28
N HIS A 955 -7.57 -2.78 -2.25
CA HIS A 955 -7.53 -1.81 -1.15
C HIS A 955 -8.40 -0.56 -1.40
N ASP A 956 -8.47 -0.12 -2.65
CA ASP A 956 -9.13 1.12 -3.03
C ASP A 956 -9.96 0.97 -4.31
N GLY A 957 -10.32 2.09 -4.95
CA GLY A 957 -11.09 2.09 -6.20
C GLY A 957 -10.27 1.79 -7.46
N SER A 958 -8.95 1.65 -7.37
CA SER A 958 -8.02 1.46 -8.50
C SER A 958 -7.76 -0.03 -8.81
N LYS A 959 -7.86 -0.91 -7.80
CA LYS A 959 -7.85 -2.37 -7.92
C LYS A 959 -9.27 -2.92 -7.78
N GLU A 960 -9.89 -3.31 -8.89
CA GLU A 960 -11.28 -3.78 -8.87
C GLU A 960 -11.41 -5.21 -8.32
N PRO A 961 -12.46 -5.52 -7.52
CA PRO A 961 -12.72 -6.88 -7.07
C PRO A 961 -12.86 -7.87 -8.23
N GLY A 962 -12.24 -9.04 -8.07
CA GLY A 962 -12.26 -10.13 -9.02
C GLY A 962 -11.41 -9.91 -10.27
N PHE A 963 -10.41 -9.02 -10.20
CA PHE A 963 -9.41 -8.78 -11.22
C PHE A 963 -7.98 -8.89 -10.63
N PRO A 964 -7.46 -10.12 -10.42
CA PRO A 964 -7.99 -11.41 -10.86
C PRO A 964 -9.01 -12.03 -9.89
N ARG A 965 -9.61 -13.15 -10.31
CA ARG A 965 -10.47 -14.00 -9.49
C ARG A 965 -10.12 -15.47 -9.62
N THR A 966 -10.65 -16.26 -8.71
CA THR A 966 -10.62 -17.73 -8.76
C THR A 966 -12.00 -18.27 -9.10
N TYR A 967 -12.11 -19.14 -10.11
CA TYR A 967 -13.31 -19.96 -10.29
C TYR A 967 -13.12 -21.29 -9.58
N PHE A 968 -14.12 -21.72 -8.81
CA PHE A 968 -14.13 -23.03 -8.15
C PHE A 968 -15.38 -23.81 -8.55
N ARG A 969 -15.29 -25.14 -8.52
CA ARG A 969 -16.39 -26.02 -8.89
C ARG A 969 -17.50 -25.93 -7.85
N SER A 970 -18.73 -25.74 -8.31
CA SER A 970 -19.90 -25.62 -7.44
C SER A 970 -21.02 -26.56 -7.87
N ALA A 971 -21.77 -27.07 -6.89
CA ALA A 971 -22.98 -27.86 -7.13
C ALA A 971 -24.20 -26.98 -7.48
N THR A 972 -24.08 -25.66 -7.33
CA THR A 972 -25.12 -24.66 -7.60
C THR A 972 -24.55 -23.49 -8.39
N ASP A 973 -25.38 -22.87 -9.22
CA ASP A 973 -25.06 -21.61 -9.93
C ASP A 973 -25.73 -20.39 -9.26
N SER A 974 -26.29 -20.57 -8.06
CA SER A 974 -27.01 -19.53 -7.32
C SER A 974 -26.24 -19.14 -6.05
N PRO A 975 -25.76 -17.89 -5.92
CA PRO A 975 -25.09 -17.40 -4.71
C PRO A 975 -25.89 -17.66 -3.44
N ALA A 976 -27.19 -17.39 -3.45
CA ALA A 976 -28.06 -17.61 -2.28
C ALA A 976 -28.21 -19.09 -1.84
N ALA A 977 -27.67 -20.05 -2.60
CA ALA A 977 -27.66 -21.47 -2.27
C ALA A 977 -26.24 -22.02 -2.06
N LEU A 978 -25.21 -21.17 -2.11
CA LEU A 978 -23.83 -21.55 -1.86
C LEU A 978 -23.60 -21.64 -0.34
N GLU A 979 -23.05 -22.77 0.11
CA GLU A 979 -22.60 -22.97 1.48
C GLU A 979 -21.08 -22.81 1.54
N THR A 980 -20.57 -21.95 2.42
CA THR A 980 -19.12 -21.69 2.58
C THR A 980 -18.29 -22.97 2.76
N PRO A 981 -18.71 -23.98 3.57
CA PRO A 981 -18.00 -25.26 3.66
C PRO A 981 -17.77 -25.95 2.31
N ALA A 982 -18.75 -25.91 1.40
CA ALA A 982 -18.62 -26.55 0.09
C ALA A 982 -17.61 -25.81 -0.81
N ALA A 983 -17.55 -24.47 -0.71
CA ALA A 983 -16.55 -23.68 -1.41
C ALA A 983 -15.13 -23.99 -0.91
N VAL A 984 -14.95 -24.04 0.42
CA VAL A 984 -13.66 -24.38 1.06
C VAL A 984 -13.18 -25.76 0.64
N GLU A 985 -14.04 -26.78 0.68
CA GLU A 985 -13.68 -28.14 0.25
C GLU A 985 -13.30 -28.20 -1.23
N SER A 986 -14.01 -27.47 -2.10
CA SER A 986 -13.68 -27.38 -3.53
C SER A 986 -12.32 -26.72 -3.77
N LEU A 987 -12.04 -25.62 -3.08
CA LEU A 987 -10.78 -24.88 -3.19
C LEU A 987 -9.62 -25.71 -2.66
N ARG A 988 -9.75 -26.31 -1.46
CA ARG A 988 -8.75 -27.22 -0.87
C ARG A 988 -8.45 -28.41 -1.78
N GLY A 989 -9.46 -28.93 -2.50
CA GLY A 989 -9.30 -29.99 -3.49
C GLY A 989 -8.68 -29.55 -4.83
N ALA A 990 -8.26 -28.29 -4.96
CA ALA A 990 -7.78 -27.69 -6.22
C ALA A 990 -8.77 -27.84 -7.39
N HIS A 991 -10.07 -27.96 -7.11
CA HIS A 991 -11.13 -27.94 -8.12
C HIS A 991 -11.41 -26.50 -8.55
N ALA A 992 -10.37 -25.80 -8.98
CA ALA A 992 -10.37 -24.37 -9.22
C ALA A 992 -9.41 -23.97 -10.35
N PHE A 993 -9.54 -22.76 -10.87
CA PHE A 993 -8.54 -22.12 -11.71
C PHE A 993 -8.56 -20.61 -11.53
N THR A 994 -7.45 -19.97 -11.87
CA THR A 994 -7.28 -18.53 -11.71
C THR A 994 -7.45 -17.82 -13.03
N THR A 995 -8.03 -16.63 -13.01
CA THR A 995 -8.28 -15.88 -14.24
C THR A 995 -8.40 -14.37 -14.03
N TYR A 996 -7.92 -13.68 -15.04
CA TYR A 996 -8.08 -12.26 -15.31
C TYR A 996 -8.96 -12.07 -16.57
N GLY A 997 -9.99 -12.90 -16.75
CA GLY A 997 -10.91 -12.79 -17.89
C GLY A 997 -11.28 -14.14 -18.51
N PRO A 998 -10.32 -14.88 -19.12
CA PRO A 998 -10.63 -16.11 -19.84
C PRO A 998 -11.25 -17.19 -18.94
N PHE A 999 -12.35 -17.78 -19.38
CA PHE A 999 -12.97 -18.92 -18.70
C PHE A 999 -12.55 -20.21 -19.41
N ILE A 1000 -11.84 -21.09 -18.70
CA ILE A 1000 -11.30 -22.34 -19.26
C ILE A 1000 -12.11 -23.51 -18.73
N ARG A 1001 -12.55 -24.39 -19.63
CA ARG A 1001 -13.02 -25.73 -19.29
C ARG A 1001 -12.09 -26.74 -19.91
N ALA A 1002 -11.63 -27.71 -19.13
CA ALA A 1002 -10.77 -28.77 -19.63
C ALA A 1002 -11.03 -30.11 -18.96
N THR A 1003 -10.94 -31.18 -19.74
CA THR A 1003 -11.06 -32.55 -19.23
C THR A 1003 -10.11 -33.53 -19.91
N ILE A 1004 -9.66 -34.52 -19.14
CA ILE A 1004 -8.93 -35.70 -19.63
C ILE A 1004 -9.66 -36.95 -19.13
N GLY A 1005 -10.27 -37.71 -20.04
CA GLY A 1005 -11.07 -38.87 -19.66
C GLY A 1005 -12.25 -38.55 -18.73
N GLY A 1006 -12.84 -37.36 -18.87
CA GLY A 1006 -13.96 -36.89 -18.05
C GLY A 1006 -13.57 -36.34 -16.68
N LYS A 1007 -12.27 -36.26 -16.37
CA LYS A 1007 -11.73 -35.66 -15.14
C LYS A 1007 -11.21 -34.25 -15.39
N THR A 1008 -11.32 -33.37 -14.40
CA THR A 1008 -10.93 -31.95 -14.48
C THR A 1008 -9.95 -31.56 -13.36
N TYR A 1009 -9.78 -30.25 -13.11
CA TYR A 1009 -8.81 -29.67 -12.19
C TYR A 1009 -8.85 -30.33 -10.80
N GLY A 1010 -7.68 -30.66 -10.26
CA GLY A 1010 -7.54 -31.36 -8.99
C GLY A 1010 -7.90 -32.85 -9.02
N GLU A 1011 -8.54 -33.34 -10.10
CA GLU A 1011 -8.91 -34.75 -10.24
C GLU A 1011 -7.81 -35.57 -10.96
N VAL A 1012 -7.83 -36.88 -10.69
CA VAL A 1012 -6.88 -37.85 -11.23
C VAL A 1012 -7.54 -38.71 -12.31
N ALA A 1013 -6.92 -38.75 -13.50
CA ALA A 1013 -7.39 -39.52 -14.64
C ALA A 1013 -6.50 -40.74 -14.90
N ALA A 1014 -7.11 -41.93 -14.94
CA ALA A 1014 -6.39 -43.15 -15.30
C ALA A 1014 -5.80 -43.06 -16.72
N ALA A 1015 -4.51 -43.40 -16.84
CA ALA A 1015 -3.73 -43.33 -18.06
C ALA A 1015 -2.88 -44.60 -18.25
N SER A 1016 -2.16 -44.70 -19.37
CA SER A 1016 -1.29 -45.84 -19.65
C SER A 1016 -0.08 -45.40 -20.45
N ALA A 1017 1.11 -45.76 -19.97
CA ALA A 1017 2.37 -45.37 -20.58
C ALA A 1017 2.43 -45.66 -22.09
N GLY A 1018 2.91 -44.69 -22.86
CA GLY A 1018 3.07 -44.79 -24.31
C GLY A 1018 1.77 -44.84 -25.11
N LYS A 1019 0.59 -44.71 -24.47
CA LYS A 1019 -0.70 -44.61 -25.17
C LYS A 1019 -1.06 -43.16 -25.45
N PRO A 1020 -1.78 -42.87 -26.56
CA PRO A 1020 -2.32 -41.55 -26.79
C PRO A 1020 -3.41 -41.23 -25.78
N ARG A 1021 -3.43 -39.99 -25.28
CA ARG A 1021 -4.49 -39.43 -24.44
C ARG A 1021 -5.00 -38.13 -25.05
N GLU A 1022 -6.29 -37.86 -24.85
CA GLU A 1022 -6.95 -36.67 -25.37
C GLU A 1022 -7.27 -35.70 -24.23
N LEU A 1023 -6.81 -34.46 -24.39
CA LEU A 1023 -7.26 -33.29 -23.65
C LEU A 1023 -8.35 -32.60 -24.48
N LEU A 1024 -9.55 -32.49 -23.90
CA LEU A 1024 -10.65 -31.70 -24.45
C LEU A 1024 -10.71 -30.39 -23.68
N PHE A 1025 -10.78 -29.27 -24.38
CA PHE A 1025 -10.86 -27.97 -23.72
C PHE A 1025 -11.61 -26.94 -24.57
N ASP A 1026 -12.15 -25.93 -23.90
CA ASP A 1026 -12.64 -24.70 -24.50
C ASP A 1026 -12.24 -23.49 -23.66
N VAL A 1027 -11.99 -22.38 -24.35
CA VAL A 1027 -11.70 -21.07 -23.78
C VAL A 1027 -12.78 -20.10 -24.27
N GLN A 1028 -13.45 -19.45 -23.32
CA GLN A 1028 -14.52 -18.50 -23.56
C GLN A 1028 -14.18 -17.14 -22.95
N THR A 1029 -14.61 -16.07 -23.61
CA THR A 1029 -14.49 -14.68 -23.16
C THR A 1029 -15.79 -13.94 -23.48
N ALA A 1030 -16.03 -12.82 -22.79
CA ALA A 1030 -17.10 -11.91 -23.18
C ALA A 1030 -16.71 -11.13 -24.46
N SER A 1031 -17.71 -10.65 -25.20
CA SER A 1031 -17.59 -10.11 -26.57
C SER A 1031 -16.80 -8.80 -26.73
N TRP A 1032 -16.09 -8.36 -25.69
CA TRP A 1032 -15.31 -7.13 -25.66
C TRP A 1032 -13.81 -7.37 -25.45
N PHE A 1033 -13.39 -8.61 -25.17
CA PHE A 1033 -11.98 -9.04 -25.10
C PHE A 1033 -11.83 -10.48 -25.60
N GLY A 1034 -10.61 -10.98 -25.76
CA GLY A 1034 -10.39 -12.33 -26.29
C GLY A 1034 -9.02 -12.88 -25.91
N VAL A 1035 -8.76 -14.13 -26.28
CA VAL A 1035 -7.41 -14.74 -26.23
C VAL A 1035 -6.83 -14.89 -27.63
N ASP A 1036 -5.53 -14.62 -27.76
CA ASP A 1036 -4.73 -14.84 -28.98
C ASP A 1036 -3.65 -15.91 -28.78
N ARG A 1037 -3.55 -16.45 -27.57
CA ARG A 1037 -2.53 -17.43 -27.21
C ARG A 1037 -3.04 -18.45 -26.18
N VAL A 1038 -2.83 -19.74 -26.44
CA VAL A 1038 -3.10 -20.82 -25.49
C VAL A 1038 -1.90 -21.77 -25.44
N GLU A 1039 -1.34 -21.95 -24.26
CA GLU A 1039 -0.21 -22.81 -23.96
C GLU A 1039 -0.68 -24.03 -23.16
N ILE A 1040 -0.20 -25.22 -23.54
CA ILE A 1040 -0.54 -26.47 -22.86
C ILE A 1040 0.75 -27.14 -22.42
N TYR A 1041 0.83 -27.36 -21.11
CA TYR A 1041 2.00 -27.91 -20.44
C TYR A 1041 1.75 -29.36 -20.01
N LEU A 1042 2.75 -30.20 -20.17
CA LEU A 1042 2.83 -31.55 -19.61
C LEU A 1042 4.16 -31.66 -18.88
N ASN A 1043 4.11 -31.82 -17.55
CA ASN A 1043 5.29 -31.96 -16.70
C ASN A 1043 6.34 -30.84 -16.94
N GLY A 1044 5.87 -29.59 -16.93
CA GLY A 1044 6.71 -28.38 -17.05
C GLY A 1044 7.15 -28.04 -18.47
N ARG A 1045 6.89 -28.90 -19.46
CA ARG A 1045 7.22 -28.64 -20.87
C ARG A 1045 6.00 -28.25 -21.68
N MET A 1046 6.17 -27.26 -22.57
CA MET A 1046 5.11 -26.83 -23.47
C MET A 1046 4.93 -27.84 -24.61
N ILE A 1047 3.87 -28.65 -24.55
CA ILE A 1047 3.57 -29.67 -25.58
C ILE A 1047 2.71 -29.12 -26.71
N ARG A 1048 2.07 -27.97 -26.50
CA ARG A 1048 1.28 -27.30 -27.52
C ARG A 1048 1.26 -25.80 -27.29
N LEU A 1049 1.46 -25.05 -28.37
CA LEU A 1049 1.15 -23.64 -28.48
C LEU A 1049 0.07 -23.48 -29.55
N LEU A 1050 -1.00 -22.76 -29.22
CA LEU A 1050 -2.07 -22.38 -30.13
C LEU A 1050 -2.15 -20.86 -30.21
N GLU A 1051 -2.32 -20.34 -31.42
CA GLU A 1051 -2.41 -18.91 -31.70
C GLU A 1051 -3.79 -18.61 -32.33
N PRO A 1052 -4.87 -18.59 -31.54
CA PRO A 1052 -6.19 -18.21 -32.03
C PRO A 1052 -6.19 -16.83 -32.67
N THR A 1053 -6.95 -16.68 -33.75
CA THR A 1053 -7.08 -15.41 -34.50
C THR A 1053 -8.49 -14.85 -34.44
N MET A 1054 -9.31 -15.37 -33.52
CA MET A 1054 -10.70 -14.96 -33.35
C MET A 1054 -10.77 -13.47 -33.00
N PRO A 1055 -11.78 -12.74 -33.51
CA PRO A 1055 -11.99 -11.37 -33.07
C PRO A 1055 -12.51 -11.37 -31.61
N PRO A 1056 -12.25 -10.30 -30.83
CA PRO A 1056 -12.76 -10.16 -29.45
C PRO A 1056 -14.28 -10.32 -29.29
N THR A 1057 -15.05 -10.19 -30.39
CA THR A 1057 -16.50 -10.38 -30.40
C THR A 1057 -16.93 -11.85 -30.39
N ALA A 1058 -16.00 -12.80 -30.52
CA ALA A 1058 -16.29 -14.23 -30.45
C ALA A 1058 -16.42 -14.67 -28.99
N LEU A 1059 -17.46 -15.45 -28.66
CA LEU A 1059 -17.66 -15.95 -27.28
C LEU A 1059 -16.86 -17.22 -26.98
N VAL A 1060 -16.46 -17.94 -28.03
CA VAL A 1060 -15.62 -19.13 -27.94
C VAL A 1060 -14.38 -18.84 -28.78
N ASP A 1061 -13.30 -18.48 -28.11
CA ASP A 1061 -12.02 -18.18 -28.77
C ASP A 1061 -11.37 -19.46 -29.30
N VAL A 1062 -11.43 -20.53 -28.50
CA VAL A 1062 -10.88 -21.83 -28.85
C VAL A 1062 -11.80 -22.93 -28.33
N ARG A 1063 -12.12 -23.89 -29.21
CA ARG A 1063 -12.63 -25.20 -28.81
C ARG A 1063 -11.74 -26.26 -29.43
N GLY A 1064 -11.01 -26.97 -28.59
CA GLY A 1064 -9.88 -27.76 -29.01
C GLY A 1064 -9.87 -29.18 -28.49
N LYS A 1065 -9.16 -30.02 -29.23
CA LYS A 1065 -8.72 -31.34 -28.79
C LYS A 1065 -7.23 -31.45 -29.05
N VAL A 1066 -6.46 -31.75 -28.01
CA VAL A 1066 -5.02 -31.99 -28.12
C VAL A 1066 -4.74 -33.43 -27.71
N THR A 1067 -4.08 -34.16 -28.60
CA THR A 1067 -3.62 -35.52 -28.34
C THR A 1067 -2.14 -35.48 -28.01
N PHE A 1068 -1.75 -36.14 -26.92
CA PHE A 1068 -0.36 -36.30 -26.52
C PHE A 1068 -0.11 -37.75 -26.10
N THR A 1069 1.16 -38.16 -26.09
CA THR A 1069 1.57 -39.49 -25.63
C THR A 1069 1.80 -39.43 -24.13
N VAL A 1070 1.16 -40.33 -23.38
CA VAL A 1070 1.32 -40.41 -21.92
C VAL A 1070 2.75 -40.88 -21.60
N PRO A 1071 3.49 -40.15 -20.74
CA PRO A 1071 4.80 -40.58 -20.23
C PRO A 1071 4.74 -41.92 -19.48
N ASP A 1072 5.89 -42.51 -19.21
CA ASP A 1072 6.03 -43.74 -18.41
C ASP A 1072 6.04 -43.48 -16.90
N ARG A 1073 5.40 -42.38 -16.48
CA ARG A 1073 5.24 -41.95 -15.10
C ARG A 1073 3.95 -41.15 -14.94
N ASP A 1074 3.49 -41.04 -13.71
CA ASP A 1074 2.45 -40.10 -13.33
C ASP A 1074 2.80 -38.69 -13.79
N SER A 1075 1.78 -37.95 -14.19
CA SER A 1075 1.98 -36.69 -14.91
C SER A 1075 0.86 -35.71 -14.61
N TRP A 1076 1.07 -34.44 -14.94
CA TRP A 1076 0.08 -33.38 -14.78
C TRP A 1076 0.01 -32.52 -16.04
N VAL A 1077 -1.18 -31.96 -16.29
CA VAL A 1077 -1.45 -31.08 -17.42
C VAL A 1077 -2.02 -29.75 -16.93
N VAL A 1078 -1.39 -28.64 -17.35
CA VAL A 1078 -1.83 -27.27 -17.06
C VAL A 1078 -2.05 -26.51 -18.37
N ILE A 1079 -3.06 -25.64 -18.39
CA ILE A 1079 -3.39 -24.78 -19.53
C ILE A 1079 -3.24 -23.32 -19.10
N ILE A 1080 -2.61 -22.52 -19.96
CA ILE A 1080 -2.51 -21.07 -19.80
C ILE A 1080 -3.12 -20.40 -21.03
N ALA A 1081 -4.04 -19.46 -20.84
CA ALA A 1081 -4.69 -18.73 -21.92
C ALA A 1081 -4.51 -17.22 -21.74
N MET A 1082 -4.12 -16.52 -22.81
CA MET A 1082 -3.72 -15.11 -22.77
C MET A 1082 -4.20 -14.35 -24.00
N GLY A 1083 -4.48 -13.06 -23.83
CA GLY A 1083 -4.69 -12.11 -24.93
C GLY A 1083 -3.69 -10.98 -24.84
N LEU A 1084 -2.64 -11.05 -25.65
CA LEU A 1084 -1.51 -10.13 -25.61
C LEU A 1084 -1.53 -9.10 -26.75
N GLU A 1085 -2.51 -9.18 -27.65
CA GLU A 1085 -2.78 -8.13 -28.62
C GLU A 1085 -3.62 -6.99 -28.01
N ASP A 1086 -3.40 -5.76 -28.50
CA ASP A 1086 -4.09 -4.56 -27.98
C ASP A 1086 -5.62 -4.63 -28.07
N ARG A 1087 -6.15 -5.36 -29.06
CA ARG A 1087 -7.60 -5.58 -29.23
C ARG A 1087 -8.21 -6.47 -28.14
N ASN A 1088 -7.37 -7.19 -27.41
CA ASN A 1088 -7.77 -8.16 -26.39
C ASN A 1088 -7.62 -7.61 -24.97
N LEU A 1089 -7.10 -6.39 -24.79
CA LEU A 1089 -6.90 -5.77 -23.47
C LEU A 1089 -8.21 -5.68 -22.68
N MET A 1090 -8.08 -5.71 -21.35
CA MET A 1090 -9.23 -5.66 -20.45
C MET A 1090 -9.87 -4.26 -20.32
N SER A 1091 -9.24 -3.22 -20.89
CA SER A 1091 -9.82 -1.87 -21.01
C SER A 1091 -10.98 -1.85 -22.01
N PRO A 1092 -12.10 -1.14 -21.75
CA PRO A 1092 -12.34 -0.17 -20.68
C PRO A 1092 -12.81 -0.76 -19.34
N VAL A 1093 -13.04 -2.06 -19.23
CA VAL A 1093 -13.72 -2.66 -18.07
C VAL A 1093 -12.79 -2.74 -16.88
N SER A 1094 -11.57 -3.26 -17.03
CA SER A 1094 -10.54 -3.20 -15.99
C SER A 1094 -9.71 -1.92 -16.14
N LEU A 1095 -9.35 -1.29 -15.01
CA LEU A 1095 -8.48 -0.11 -14.98
C LEU A 1095 -7.01 -0.49 -15.25
N ASP A 1096 -6.36 0.25 -16.14
CA ASP A 1096 -4.91 0.13 -16.38
C ASP A 1096 -4.11 0.60 -15.16
N VAL A 1097 -2.92 0.04 -14.96
CA VAL A 1097 -1.96 0.43 -13.91
C VAL A 1097 -1.17 1.65 -14.39
N PRO A 1098 -1.35 2.85 -13.79
CA PRO A 1098 -0.67 4.06 -14.26
C PRO A 1098 0.80 4.14 -13.87
N PHE A 1099 1.17 3.53 -12.72
CA PHE A 1099 2.52 3.55 -12.15
C PHE A 1099 2.89 2.19 -11.57
N GLY A 1100 4.19 1.88 -11.59
CA GLY A 1100 4.70 0.63 -11.01
C GLY A 1100 4.68 0.67 -9.49
N GLU A 1101 4.90 -0.48 -8.87
CA GLU A 1101 4.94 -0.56 -7.42
C GLU A 1101 6.32 -0.16 -6.91
N ILE A 1102 6.36 0.86 -6.05
CA ILE A 1102 7.61 1.34 -5.47
C ILE A 1102 7.97 0.44 -4.29
N GLN A 1103 8.78 -0.58 -4.56
CA GLN A 1103 9.25 -1.52 -3.56
C GLN A 1103 10.24 -0.87 -2.58
N LEU A 1104 9.88 -0.82 -1.29
CA LEU A 1104 10.70 -0.24 -0.22
C LEU A 1104 12.10 -0.87 -0.16
N SER A 1105 12.16 -2.20 -0.22
CA SER A 1105 13.41 -2.98 -0.21
C SER A 1105 14.33 -2.56 -1.36
N ARG A 1106 13.78 -2.35 -2.56
CA ARG A 1106 14.53 -1.87 -3.72
C ARG A 1106 15.08 -0.46 -3.51
N LEU A 1107 14.26 0.47 -3.01
CA LEU A 1107 14.70 1.84 -2.74
C LEU A 1107 15.90 1.86 -1.76
N ALA A 1108 15.82 1.04 -0.71
CA ALA A 1108 16.87 0.88 0.28
C ALA A 1108 18.13 0.21 -0.30
N SER A 1109 18.00 -0.93 -0.98
CA SER A 1109 19.13 -1.65 -1.59
C SER A 1109 19.86 -0.81 -2.64
N ASP A 1110 19.13 -0.11 -3.52
CA ASP A 1110 19.73 0.79 -4.52
C ASP A 1110 20.46 1.97 -3.87
N ALA A 1111 20.02 2.41 -2.69
CA ALA A 1111 20.68 3.48 -1.96
C ALA A 1111 22.02 3.02 -1.36
N PHE A 1112 22.09 1.79 -0.84
CA PHE A 1112 23.35 1.16 -0.39
C PHE A 1112 24.32 0.90 -1.55
N GLY A 1113 23.81 0.44 -2.70
CA GLY A 1113 24.61 0.18 -3.90
C GLY A 1113 25.35 1.39 -4.46
N ARG A 1114 24.88 2.61 -4.15
CA ARG A 1114 25.50 3.88 -4.57
C ARG A 1114 26.69 4.29 -3.68
N ILE A 1115 26.99 3.56 -2.60
CA ILE A 1115 28.09 3.87 -1.68
C ILE A 1115 29.35 3.09 -2.14
N PRO A 1116 30.41 3.77 -2.61
CA PRO A 1116 31.55 3.11 -3.25
C PRO A 1116 32.20 1.98 -2.42
N ALA A 1117 32.32 2.17 -1.09
CA ALA A 1117 32.95 1.22 -0.18
C ALA A 1117 32.19 -0.13 -0.01
N ILE A 1118 30.87 -0.14 -0.21
CA ILE A 1118 30.01 -1.33 -0.03
C ILE A 1118 29.19 -1.69 -1.29
N SER A 1119 29.36 -0.94 -2.37
CA SER A 1119 28.72 -1.15 -3.67
C SER A 1119 28.90 -2.56 -4.24
N ALA A 1120 30.02 -3.23 -3.93
CA ALA A 1120 30.27 -4.62 -4.33
C ALA A 1120 29.36 -5.63 -3.63
N ILE A 1121 28.71 -5.25 -2.52
CA ILE A 1121 27.81 -6.09 -1.72
C ILE A 1121 26.34 -5.81 -2.11
N PHE A 1122 26.01 -4.59 -2.53
CA PHE A 1122 24.64 -4.12 -2.80
C PHE A 1122 24.44 -3.63 -4.24
N ALA A 1123 24.87 -4.40 -5.24
CA ALA A 1123 24.74 -4.00 -6.63
C ALA A 1123 23.27 -3.68 -7.00
N PRO A 1124 22.99 -2.61 -7.79
CA PRO A 1124 21.64 -2.28 -8.23
C PRO A 1124 20.99 -3.49 -8.94
N THR A 1125 19.76 -3.81 -8.54
CA THR A 1125 19.07 -4.99 -9.09
C THR A 1125 18.42 -4.64 -10.44
N PRO A 1126 18.67 -5.41 -11.51
CA PRO A 1126 17.94 -5.28 -12.76
C PRO A 1126 16.45 -5.51 -12.54
N THR A 1127 15.63 -4.76 -13.27
CA THR A 1127 14.17 -4.80 -13.09
C THR A 1127 13.43 -5.29 -14.31
N VAL A 1128 12.11 -5.42 -14.17
CA VAL A 1128 11.16 -5.75 -15.23
C VAL A 1128 10.03 -4.72 -15.19
N PRO A 1129 9.21 -4.60 -16.26
CA PRO A 1129 8.05 -3.74 -16.22
C PRO A 1129 7.04 -4.22 -15.17
N ASP A 1130 6.59 -3.32 -14.31
CA ASP A 1130 5.60 -3.56 -13.24
C ASP A 1130 4.38 -2.62 -13.34
N TRP A 1131 4.31 -1.80 -14.39
CA TRP A 1131 3.10 -1.10 -14.83
C TRP A 1131 2.76 -1.49 -16.25
N SER A 1132 1.49 -1.72 -16.55
CA SER A 1132 1.07 -2.06 -17.90
C SER A 1132 -0.44 -1.86 -18.10
N PRO A 1133 -0.89 -1.74 -19.36
CA PRO A 1133 -2.25 -2.11 -19.72
C PRO A 1133 -2.53 -3.55 -19.29
N VAL A 1134 -3.75 -3.82 -18.84
CA VAL A 1134 -4.09 -5.11 -18.23
C VAL A 1134 -4.52 -6.14 -19.30
N PRO A 1135 -3.78 -7.24 -19.51
CA PRO A 1135 -4.19 -8.29 -20.43
C PRO A 1135 -5.11 -9.33 -19.76
N PRO A 1136 -5.96 -10.01 -20.54
CA PRO A 1136 -6.56 -11.27 -20.10
C PRO A 1136 -5.49 -12.34 -19.94
N TYR A 1137 -5.51 -13.03 -18.80
CA TYR A 1137 -4.59 -14.11 -18.46
C TYR A 1137 -5.32 -15.13 -17.57
N ALA A 1138 -5.17 -16.43 -17.83
CA ALA A 1138 -5.73 -17.48 -16.98
C ALA A 1138 -4.77 -18.66 -16.88
N VAL A 1139 -4.68 -19.29 -15.70
CA VAL A 1139 -3.92 -20.52 -15.47
C VAL A 1139 -4.75 -21.53 -14.68
N THR A 1140 -4.78 -22.78 -15.15
CA THR A 1140 -5.55 -23.86 -14.51
C THR A 1140 -4.76 -24.55 -13.42
N ASN A 1141 -5.43 -24.98 -12.33
CA ASN A 1141 -4.88 -26.08 -11.54
C ASN A 1141 -4.77 -27.35 -12.41
N PRO A 1142 -3.85 -28.28 -12.09
CA PRO A 1142 -3.54 -29.41 -12.94
C PRO A 1142 -4.68 -30.43 -13.03
N ILE A 1143 -4.74 -31.11 -14.17
CA ILE A 1143 -5.40 -32.41 -14.28
C ILE A 1143 -4.31 -33.47 -14.19
N TYR A 1144 -4.42 -34.38 -13.21
CA TYR A 1144 -3.42 -35.41 -12.97
C TYR A 1144 -3.67 -36.67 -13.79
N LEU A 1145 -2.60 -37.38 -14.13
CA LEU A 1145 -2.60 -38.66 -14.82
C LEU A 1145 -1.96 -39.72 -13.92
N ASP A 1146 -2.73 -40.75 -13.62
CA ASP A 1146 -2.29 -41.93 -12.88
C ASP A 1146 -1.94 -43.05 -13.87
N VAL A 1147 -0.66 -43.39 -13.94
CA VAL A 1147 -0.11 -44.40 -14.86
C VAL A 1147 0.10 -45.75 -14.17
N ASP A 1148 0.35 -45.77 -12.86
CA ASP A 1148 0.60 -46.99 -12.09
C ASP A 1148 -0.69 -47.68 -11.58
N GLY A 1149 -1.82 -46.98 -11.65
CA GLY A 1149 -3.16 -47.45 -11.31
C GLY A 1149 -3.51 -47.34 -9.83
N ASN A 1150 -2.80 -46.54 -9.04
CA ASN A 1150 -3.01 -46.43 -7.59
C ASN A 1150 -4.07 -45.40 -7.17
N GLY A 1151 -4.61 -44.63 -8.12
CA GLY A 1151 -5.68 -43.67 -7.92
C GLY A 1151 -5.26 -42.30 -7.40
N ARG A 1152 -3.96 -41.99 -7.31
CA ARG A 1152 -3.42 -40.68 -6.93
C ARG A 1152 -2.32 -40.25 -7.91
N TYR A 1153 -1.81 -39.04 -7.76
CA TYR A 1153 -0.61 -38.58 -8.45
C TYR A 1153 0.60 -38.81 -7.56
N ASP A 1154 1.56 -39.60 -8.04
CA ASP A 1154 2.87 -39.74 -7.41
C ASP A 1154 3.91 -38.87 -8.09
N ALA A 1155 4.41 -37.88 -7.35
CA ALA A 1155 5.44 -36.99 -7.83
C ALA A 1155 6.78 -37.72 -8.06
N PRO A 1156 7.53 -37.40 -9.14
CA PRO A 1156 8.78 -38.07 -9.46
C PRO A 1156 9.95 -37.68 -8.55
N LEU A 1157 9.86 -36.55 -7.85
CA LEU A 1157 10.89 -36.04 -6.93
C LEU A 1157 10.35 -36.00 -5.49
N PRO A 1158 11.25 -36.06 -4.48
CA PRO A 1158 10.85 -35.89 -3.09
C PRO A 1158 10.26 -34.48 -2.86
N ARG A 1159 9.51 -34.34 -1.75
CA ARG A 1159 9.00 -33.04 -1.25
C ARG A 1159 10.11 -31.99 -1.26
N PRO A 1160 9.83 -30.69 -1.46
CA PRO A 1160 10.87 -29.67 -1.38
C PRO A 1160 11.64 -29.73 -0.05
N ASP A 1161 12.94 -29.45 -0.10
CA ASP A 1161 13.82 -29.51 1.06
C ASP A 1161 13.69 -28.28 1.95
N PHE A 1162 13.17 -27.16 1.44
CA PHE A 1162 12.80 -26.02 2.27
C PHE A 1162 11.63 -26.33 3.23
N CYS A 1163 10.76 -27.29 2.91
CA CYS A 1163 9.64 -27.65 3.78
C CYS A 1163 10.13 -28.42 5.01
N SER A 1164 9.89 -27.88 6.21
CA SER A 1164 10.16 -28.58 7.47
C SER A 1164 9.44 -29.92 7.53
N ARG A 1165 10.15 -30.97 7.99
CA ARG A 1165 9.64 -32.35 8.07
C ARG A 1165 9.77 -32.88 9.48
N PRO A 1166 8.82 -33.70 9.98
CA PRO A 1166 8.95 -34.34 11.28
C PRO A 1166 10.25 -35.15 11.40
N CYS A 1167 10.90 -35.08 12.55
CA CYS A 1167 12.12 -35.82 12.86
C CYS A 1167 12.15 -36.21 14.36
N ASP A 1168 12.99 -37.18 14.72
CA ASP A 1168 13.19 -37.60 16.11
C ASP A 1168 14.56 -37.13 16.62
N PRO A 1169 14.61 -36.16 17.55
CA PRO A 1169 15.87 -35.64 18.08
C PRO A 1169 16.62 -36.68 18.93
N ASP A 1170 15.95 -37.74 19.41
CA ASP A 1170 16.58 -38.83 20.15
C ASP A 1170 17.29 -39.84 19.22
N VAL A 1171 17.07 -39.74 17.91
CA VAL A 1171 17.68 -40.60 16.90
C VAL A 1171 18.88 -39.87 16.26
N LEU A 1172 20.08 -40.40 16.47
CA LEU A 1172 21.32 -39.89 15.86
C LEU A 1172 21.48 -40.39 14.41
N ASP A 1173 20.59 -39.93 13.53
CA ASP A 1173 20.64 -40.20 12.09
C ASP A 1173 20.69 -38.87 11.32
N PRO A 1174 21.82 -38.53 10.69
CA PRO A 1174 21.99 -37.29 9.93
C PRO A 1174 21.19 -37.28 8.63
N GLU A 1175 20.58 -38.39 8.21
CA GLU A 1175 19.74 -38.46 7.01
C GLU A 1175 18.26 -38.11 7.30
N GLN A 1176 17.88 -37.90 8.56
CA GLN A 1176 16.51 -37.50 8.92
C GLN A 1176 16.12 -36.13 8.34
N CYS A 1177 17.10 -35.23 8.22
CA CYS A 1177 16.88 -33.87 7.78
C CYS A 1177 17.63 -33.54 6.48
N PRO A 1178 17.10 -32.61 5.66
CA PRO A 1178 17.81 -32.12 4.49
C PRO A 1178 19.19 -31.56 4.82
N ALA A 1179 20.05 -31.47 3.81
CA ALA A 1179 21.41 -30.97 4.00
C ALA A 1179 21.40 -29.57 4.65
N LYS A 1180 22.27 -29.37 5.67
CA LYS A 1180 22.40 -28.14 6.48
C LYS A 1180 21.25 -27.87 7.47
N GLN A 1181 20.27 -28.76 7.57
CA GLN A 1181 19.23 -28.69 8.60
C GLN A 1181 19.49 -29.70 9.72
N ASP A 1182 19.10 -29.33 10.94
CA ASP A 1182 19.15 -30.18 12.13
C ASP A 1182 17.73 -30.60 12.52
N CYS A 1183 17.62 -31.73 13.23
CA CYS A 1183 16.38 -32.07 13.91
C CYS A 1183 16.24 -31.20 15.15
N LEU A 1184 15.35 -30.21 15.11
CA LEU A 1184 15.18 -29.27 16.21
C LEU A 1184 14.50 -29.95 17.40
N THR A 1185 15.11 -29.83 18.58
CA THR A 1185 14.68 -30.57 19.78
C THR A 1185 13.30 -30.14 20.30
N GLU A 1186 12.97 -28.85 20.23
CA GLU A 1186 11.71 -28.31 20.77
C GLU A 1186 10.55 -28.57 19.79
N GLU A 1187 10.76 -28.26 18.52
CA GLU A 1187 9.76 -28.29 17.46
C GLU A 1187 9.58 -29.71 16.86
N LYS A 1188 10.57 -30.60 17.02
CA LYS A 1188 10.59 -31.98 16.48
C LYS A 1188 10.40 -32.04 14.97
N VAL A 1189 10.93 -31.03 14.29
CA VAL A 1189 10.96 -30.92 12.84
C VAL A 1189 12.35 -30.51 12.38
N CYS A 1190 12.67 -30.83 11.14
CA CYS A 1190 13.87 -30.36 10.48
C CYS A 1190 13.81 -28.85 10.25
N GLY A 1191 14.89 -28.18 10.60
CA GLY A 1191 15.03 -26.73 10.47
C GLY A 1191 16.45 -26.27 10.70
N PHE A 1192 16.65 -24.96 10.77
CA PHE A 1192 17.97 -24.38 11.03
C PHE A 1192 18.14 -24.10 12.52
N PRO A 1193 19.28 -24.48 13.14
CA PRO A 1193 19.55 -24.27 14.56
C PRO A 1193 19.90 -22.80 14.84
N ILE A 1194 18.95 -21.90 14.61
CA ILE A 1194 19.09 -20.46 14.84
C ILE A 1194 19.05 -20.21 16.34
N PRO A 1195 20.13 -19.74 16.99
CA PRO A 1195 20.19 -19.56 18.44
C PRO A 1195 19.25 -18.42 18.91
N GLY A 1196 18.84 -18.46 20.17
CA GLY A 1196 18.04 -17.39 20.79
C GLY A 1196 16.58 -17.76 21.03
N LYS A 1197 15.78 -16.79 21.46
CA LYS A 1197 14.31 -16.86 21.53
C LYS A 1197 13.79 -15.48 21.17
N CYS A 1198 12.65 -15.44 20.48
CA CYS A 1198 11.96 -14.18 20.25
C CYS A 1198 11.21 -13.85 21.54
N ASP A 1199 11.87 -13.10 22.43
CA ASP A 1199 11.39 -12.84 23.80
C ASP A 1199 10.71 -11.46 23.92
N HIS A 1200 10.48 -10.74 22.82
CA HIS A 1200 9.87 -9.40 22.86
C HIS A 1200 8.33 -9.42 22.83
N ARG A 1201 7.68 -10.57 22.56
CA ARG A 1201 6.22 -10.68 22.61
C ARG A 1201 5.69 -10.23 23.97
N ARG A 1202 4.88 -9.19 23.99
CA ARG A 1202 4.24 -8.65 25.19
C ARG A 1202 2.73 -8.78 25.00
N PRO A 1203 2.11 -9.83 25.57
CA PRO A 1203 0.66 -9.99 25.44
C PRO A 1203 -0.04 -8.74 25.95
N ALA A 1204 -1.16 -8.38 25.30
CA ALA A 1204 -2.04 -7.33 25.80
C ALA A 1204 -2.27 -7.54 27.31
N LEU A 1205 -2.19 -6.46 28.09
CA LEU A 1205 -2.25 -6.52 29.55
C LEU A 1205 -3.58 -7.13 30.01
N GLY A 1206 -3.57 -8.45 30.23
CA GLY A 1206 -4.55 -9.25 30.96
C GLY A 1206 -6.01 -8.88 30.78
N HIS A 1207 -6.70 -9.59 29.88
CA HIS A 1207 -8.09 -9.99 30.13
C HIS A 1207 -8.13 -10.68 31.50
N HIS A 1208 -8.58 -9.95 32.52
CA HIS A 1208 -9.12 -10.60 33.70
C HIS A 1208 -10.40 -11.31 33.25
N ASP A 1209 -10.37 -12.64 33.24
CA ASP A 1209 -11.56 -13.48 33.38
C ASP A 1209 -12.28 -13.06 34.68
N ASP A 1210 -13.21 -12.11 34.60
CA ASP A 1210 -14.17 -11.77 35.66
C ASP A 1210 -15.59 -11.60 35.09
#